data_AF-A0A9W8WLD1-F1
#
_entry.id   AF-A0A9W8WLD1-F1
#
_cell.length_a   1.000
_cell.length_b   1.000
_cell.length_c   1.000
_cell.angle_alpha   90.00
_cell.angle_beta   90.00
_cell.angle_gamma   90.00
#
_symmetry.space_group_name_H-M   'P 1'
#
loop_
_entity.id
_entity.type
_entity.pdbx_description
1 polymer ?
#
loop_
_entity_poly.entity_id
_entity_poly.type
_entity_poly.pdbx_seq_one_letter_code
_entity_poly.pdbx_strand_id
1 'polypeptide(L)'
;MFTYKPISKANKEFRLVRLACDPVAEVINLELCHASANDQVPYHAVSYVWGDVKDTARVTVDGQAFIVSENLISLLRQLLRTRVDSWLWTDSICINQTDLEEKTWQVNSMDQIYGNAKLVYLWLGPGTQRTDKAMKLLHEYGRELVDELGPTDDWDMDEVNPQLYEALSTKKKPPSNAHPVAKFLYKMYKEPGLHRRDDERPLSKYPLMDGLRNLLERPFWRRVWIVQEVTLAQDALLLCGDESMPIKYFIEAIDVIREWTEIFNELSNFSFLWGLGQAFFTTSTLILRKLRLAGREPSLVHVLLGIGTLTGPRYLASEPRDLVFGLLSVVRERDSFGLHADYTEPVGAVFARATKAFIDWWRPKGDGDDSDWEDLPALDDLRPTNTPGMPSWTPDYEAIGKNGFDIHTIKYSCFASASKGAPNPQLITSPDEDPMVLRRLGCVVDTITKIMPALPNVSWADETDDAKEVARAFAMIGRPVIDFMGLGPKSTAEEDYIWKTVMMSFQDVFDEDEGRPDDKDIPPEMWQVIRALFRGEKIDAKKADAVLEFLGDSDGQDEWEDVDSEGETSDDEPGSEDDNSSDSDEKGSAADKLINNFWTAQPDLKGRTLFKTANGRLGVARTSVKKGDIVTIIWSVPAPIVVRVHGSQYRFLGDAYVEGIMKGEFLNTKPEEVAFELV
;
A
#
# COMPACT_ATOMS: atom_id res chain seq x y z
N MET A 1 2.14 44.92 -9.33
CA MET A 1 2.21 43.50 -9.73
C MET A 1 3.67 43.11 -9.61
N PHE A 2 4.00 42.07 -8.85
CA PHE A 2 5.39 41.63 -8.73
C PHE A 2 5.93 41.23 -10.11
N THR A 3 7.19 41.57 -10.39
CA THR A 3 7.84 41.27 -11.68
C THR A 3 9.14 40.53 -11.43
N TYR A 4 9.22 39.27 -11.87
CA TYR A 4 10.43 38.46 -11.78
C TYR A 4 11.55 39.03 -12.66
N LYS A 5 12.78 39.00 -12.13
CA LYS A 5 13.98 39.13 -12.96
C LYS A 5 14.30 37.75 -13.58
N PRO A 6 14.64 37.66 -14.88
CA PRO A 6 15.02 36.39 -15.50
C PRO A 6 16.21 35.74 -14.82
N ILE A 7 16.22 34.41 -14.76
CA ILE A 7 17.32 33.58 -14.22
C ILE A 7 18.07 32.86 -15.35
N SER A 8 19.39 32.75 -15.23
CA SER A 8 20.25 32.15 -16.25
C SER A 8 20.29 30.62 -16.15
N LYS A 9 19.72 29.94 -17.16
CA LYS A 9 19.82 28.49 -17.34
C LYS A 9 21.26 28.01 -17.50
N ALA A 10 22.11 28.80 -18.18
CA ALA A 10 23.54 28.48 -18.36
C ALA A 10 24.33 28.49 -17.03
N ASN A 11 23.94 29.36 -16.09
CA ASN A 11 24.56 29.46 -14.78
C ASN A 11 23.88 28.55 -13.73
N LYS A 12 22.87 27.76 -14.10
CA LYS A 12 22.01 27.04 -13.13
C LYS A 12 21.50 27.95 -12.00
N GLU A 13 20.98 29.12 -12.37
CA GLU A 13 20.45 30.08 -11.39
C GLU A 13 19.09 29.64 -10.83
N PHE A 14 18.85 29.97 -9.57
CA PHE A 14 17.58 29.84 -8.88
C PHE A 14 17.40 31.03 -7.93
N ARG A 15 16.22 31.17 -7.34
CA ARG A 15 15.92 32.25 -6.40
C ARG A 15 15.85 31.75 -4.97
N LEU A 16 16.18 32.63 -4.03
CA LEU A 16 16.06 32.41 -2.60
C LEU A 16 15.37 33.61 -1.98
N VAL A 17 14.60 33.38 -0.92
CA VAL A 17 13.93 34.41 -0.13
C VAL A 17 14.43 34.40 1.31
N ARG A 18 14.46 35.55 1.97
CA ARG A 18 14.79 35.66 3.40
C ARG A 18 13.73 36.50 4.11
N LEU A 19 13.38 36.07 5.32
CA LEU A 19 12.48 36.79 6.22
C LEU A 19 13.16 38.08 6.71
N ALA A 20 12.56 39.24 6.43
CA ALA A 20 12.98 40.50 7.04
C ALA A 20 12.40 40.60 8.46
N CYS A 21 13.27 40.81 9.46
CA CYS A 21 12.95 40.65 10.87
C CYS A 21 11.99 41.71 11.46
N ASP A 22 10.69 41.47 11.34
CA ASP A 22 9.69 41.98 12.29
C ASP A 22 8.62 40.89 12.57
N PRO A 23 8.71 40.17 13.71
CA PRO A 23 7.75 39.12 14.07
C PRO A 23 6.39 39.67 14.56
N VAL A 24 6.25 41.00 14.70
CA VAL A 24 5.01 41.70 15.09
C VAL A 24 4.32 42.36 13.89
N ALA A 25 5.00 42.44 12.73
CA ALA A 25 4.43 42.99 11.51
C ALA A 25 3.19 42.21 11.05
N GLU A 26 2.12 42.94 10.75
CA GLU A 26 0.87 42.39 10.22
C GLU A 26 1.06 41.71 8.85
N VAL A 27 2.00 42.23 8.06
CA VAL A 27 2.40 41.74 6.74
C VAL A 27 3.86 41.29 6.77
N ILE A 28 4.12 40.05 6.34
CA ILE A 28 5.47 39.51 6.24
C ILE A 28 6.20 40.19 5.06
N ASN A 29 7.43 40.61 5.32
CA ASN A 29 8.33 41.18 4.31
C ASN A 29 9.45 40.17 4.00
N LEU A 30 9.69 39.97 2.71
CA LEU A 30 10.70 39.06 2.18
C LEU A 30 11.69 39.83 1.32
N GLU A 31 12.97 39.50 1.47
CA GLU A 31 14.04 39.88 0.55
C GLU A 31 14.25 38.75 -0.44
N LEU A 32 14.40 39.03 -1.74
CA LEU A 32 14.69 38.02 -2.76
C LEU A 32 16.09 38.20 -3.37
N CYS A 33 16.83 37.11 -3.50
CA CYS A 33 18.10 37.09 -4.24
C CYS A 33 18.14 36.00 -5.31
N HIS A 34 19.06 36.14 -6.26
CA HIS A 34 19.43 35.10 -7.22
C HIS A 34 20.70 34.41 -6.69
N ALA A 35 20.74 33.08 -6.76
CA ALA A 35 21.89 32.25 -6.45
C ALA A 35 22.16 31.30 -7.62
N SER A 36 23.42 30.92 -7.85
CA SER A 36 23.78 29.82 -8.75
C SER A 36 24.04 28.55 -7.97
N ALA A 37 23.70 27.39 -8.55
CA ALA A 37 24.15 26.09 -8.06
C ALA A 37 25.70 25.96 -8.01
N ASN A 38 26.43 26.82 -8.74
CA ASN A 38 27.89 26.86 -8.74
C ASN A 38 28.47 27.68 -7.57
N ASP A 39 27.69 28.59 -6.97
CA ASP A 39 28.19 29.60 -6.00
C ASP A 39 28.25 29.07 -4.55
N GLN A 40 27.75 27.85 -4.29
CA GLN A 40 27.68 27.22 -2.96
C GLN A 40 27.03 28.11 -1.87
N VAL A 41 26.06 28.95 -2.23
CA VAL A 41 25.30 29.77 -1.27
C VAL A 41 24.60 28.83 -0.27
N PRO A 42 24.77 29.01 1.06
CA PRO A 42 24.09 28.20 2.05
C PRO A 42 22.62 28.64 2.20
N TYR A 43 21.68 27.71 1.98
CA TYR A 43 20.24 27.93 2.16
C TYR A 43 19.57 26.71 2.79
N HIS A 44 18.37 26.93 3.33
CA HIS A 44 17.43 25.90 3.75
C HIS A 44 16.29 25.84 2.72
N ALA A 45 15.57 24.72 2.62
CA ALA A 45 14.34 24.64 1.84
C ALA A 45 13.12 24.51 2.77
N VAL A 46 11.92 24.83 2.27
CA VAL A 46 10.66 24.52 2.94
C VAL A 46 9.85 23.53 2.12
N SER A 47 9.15 22.65 2.82
CA SER A 47 8.30 21.60 2.26
C SER A 47 6.93 21.68 2.92
N TYR A 48 5.87 21.80 2.12
CA TYR A 48 4.51 22.04 2.63
C TYR A 48 3.44 21.75 1.57
N VAL A 49 2.18 21.56 1.99
CA VAL A 49 1.03 21.50 1.07
C VAL A 49 0.57 22.92 0.71
N TRP A 50 0.38 23.23 -0.58
CA TRP A 50 -0.05 24.58 -0.97
C TRP A 50 -1.42 24.98 -0.40
N GLY A 51 -2.40 24.07 -0.30
CA GLY A 51 -3.75 24.34 0.23
C GLY A 51 -4.79 24.64 -0.86
N ASP A 52 -5.95 25.18 -0.50
CA ASP A 52 -6.93 25.68 -1.48
C ASP A 52 -6.37 26.95 -2.15
N VAL A 53 -6.47 27.01 -3.48
CA VAL A 53 -6.06 28.16 -4.30
C VAL A 53 -6.86 29.45 -3.99
N LYS A 54 -7.97 29.35 -3.25
CA LYS A 54 -8.76 30.49 -2.75
C LYS A 54 -8.25 31.05 -1.43
N ASP A 55 -7.57 30.23 -0.63
CA ASP A 55 -7.08 30.59 0.70
C ASP A 55 -5.74 31.31 0.56
N THR A 56 -5.80 32.56 0.13
CA THR A 56 -4.63 33.38 -0.20
C THR A 56 -4.43 34.54 0.76
N ALA A 57 -3.18 34.81 1.09
CA ALA A 57 -2.76 35.94 1.91
C ALA A 57 -1.60 36.72 1.25
N ARG A 58 -1.31 37.90 1.82
CA ARG A 58 -0.40 38.89 1.23
C ARG A 58 0.94 38.91 1.97
N VAL A 59 2.02 38.90 1.21
CA VAL A 59 3.37 39.28 1.66
C VAL A 59 3.88 40.46 0.84
N THR A 60 5.02 41.03 1.23
CA THR A 60 5.84 41.81 0.30
C THR A 60 7.12 41.05 -0.04
N VAL A 61 7.57 41.16 -1.30
CA VAL A 61 8.86 40.67 -1.78
C VAL A 61 9.58 41.87 -2.40
N ASP A 62 10.75 42.23 -1.88
CA ASP A 62 11.49 43.46 -2.22
C ASP A 62 10.58 44.72 -2.19
N GLY A 63 9.68 44.80 -1.20
CA GLY A 63 8.71 45.89 -1.03
C GLY A 63 7.52 45.87 -2.00
N GLN A 64 7.43 44.91 -2.91
CA GLN A 64 6.31 44.74 -3.84
C GLN A 64 5.31 43.70 -3.31
N ALA A 65 4.00 43.96 -3.43
CA ALA A 65 2.98 43.03 -3.00
C ALA A 65 2.99 41.72 -3.82
N PHE A 66 3.01 40.59 -3.11
CA PHE A 66 2.96 39.23 -3.65
C PHE A 66 1.87 38.42 -2.92
N ILE A 67 1.29 37.43 -3.60
CA ILE A 67 0.21 36.59 -3.07
C ILE A 67 0.73 35.17 -2.86
N VAL A 68 0.51 34.62 -1.68
CA VAL A 68 0.87 33.25 -1.29
C VAL A 68 -0.36 32.56 -0.68
N SER A 69 -0.30 31.26 -0.43
CA SER A 69 -1.37 30.59 0.32
C SER A 69 -1.29 30.84 1.83
N GLU A 70 -2.42 30.72 2.52
CA GLU A 70 -2.51 30.82 3.98
C GLU A 70 -1.63 29.77 4.68
N ASN A 71 -1.45 28.58 4.10
CA ASN A 71 -0.58 27.57 4.69
C ASN A 71 0.90 28.00 4.66
N LEU A 72 1.35 28.67 3.59
CA LEU A 72 2.70 29.24 3.54
C LEU A 72 2.84 30.41 4.51
N ILE A 73 1.83 31.29 4.66
CA ILE A 73 1.87 32.33 5.70
C ILE A 73 2.01 31.73 7.10
N SER A 74 1.27 30.66 7.40
CA SER A 74 1.34 29.99 8.69
C SER A 74 2.76 29.49 8.98
N LEU A 75 3.40 28.85 8.00
CA LEU A 75 4.80 28.43 8.06
C LEU A 75 5.77 29.61 8.21
N LEU A 76 5.66 30.65 7.37
CA LEU A 76 6.55 31.82 7.43
C LEU A 76 6.42 32.56 8.78
N ARG A 77 5.21 32.64 9.36
CA ARG A 77 5.01 33.14 10.73
C ARG A 77 5.70 32.25 11.77
N GLN A 78 5.69 30.93 11.59
CA GLN A 78 6.39 30.02 12.50
C GLN A 78 7.91 30.21 12.44
N LEU A 79 8.47 30.28 11.23
CA LEU A 79 9.90 30.52 11.01
C LEU A 79 10.35 31.89 11.56
N LEU A 80 9.49 32.92 11.48
CA LEU A 80 9.70 34.22 12.14
C LEU A 80 9.74 34.10 13.68
N ARG A 81 8.81 33.36 14.30
CA ARG A 81 8.79 33.15 15.77
C ARG A 81 10.04 32.42 16.26
N THR A 82 10.49 31.41 15.52
CA THR A 82 11.73 30.68 15.81
C THR A 82 13.00 31.44 15.38
N ARG A 83 12.87 32.67 14.84
CA ARG A 83 13.95 33.57 14.43
C ARG A 83 14.89 33.00 13.38
N VAL A 84 14.34 32.32 12.38
CA VAL A 84 15.10 31.84 11.22
C VAL A 84 15.51 33.03 10.34
N ASP A 85 16.82 33.22 10.17
CA ASP A 85 17.45 34.29 9.40
C ASP A 85 18.20 33.80 8.15
N SER A 86 18.17 32.48 7.89
CA SER A 86 18.78 31.87 6.71
C SER A 86 18.03 32.20 5.42
N TRP A 87 18.70 32.03 4.29
CA TRP A 87 18.04 31.98 2.99
C TRP A 87 17.16 30.74 2.89
N LEU A 88 15.95 30.91 2.39
CA LEU A 88 14.93 29.89 2.22
C LEU A 88 14.60 29.70 0.74
N TRP A 89 14.43 28.45 0.31
CA TRP A 89 13.82 28.12 -0.96
C TRP A 89 12.37 27.66 -0.77
N THR A 90 11.44 28.26 -1.52
CA THR A 90 10.03 27.84 -1.63
C THR A 90 9.59 27.89 -3.10
N ASP A 91 9.05 26.80 -3.60
CA ASP A 91 8.54 26.65 -4.97
C ASP A 91 7.58 27.78 -5.40
N SER A 92 6.65 28.17 -4.53
CA SER A 92 5.60 29.15 -4.84
C SER A 92 6.08 30.60 -5.03
N ILE A 93 7.26 30.96 -4.48
CA ILE A 93 7.83 32.31 -4.63
C ILE A 93 9.10 32.28 -5.50
N CYS A 94 9.97 31.28 -5.33
CA CYS A 94 11.26 31.25 -6.01
C CYS A 94 11.15 30.90 -7.50
N ILE A 95 10.14 30.13 -7.90
CA ILE A 95 9.83 29.81 -9.31
C ILE A 95 8.77 30.77 -9.83
N ASN A 96 8.96 31.32 -11.02
CA ASN A 96 7.92 32.06 -11.73
C ASN A 96 6.85 31.09 -12.25
N GLN A 97 5.81 30.86 -11.45
CA GLN A 97 4.71 29.94 -11.75
C GLN A 97 3.91 30.30 -13.02
N THR A 98 4.10 31.49 -13.60
CA THR A 98 3.44 31.93 -14.85
C THR A 98 4.29 31.71 -16.10
N ASP A 99 5.57 31.37 -15.97
CA ASP A 99 6.46 31.04 -17.06
C ASP A 99 6.64 29.51 -17.12
N LEU A 100 6.07 28.88 -18.16
CA LEU A 100 6.09 27.42 -18.28
C LEU A 100 7.49 26.88 -18.61
N GLU A 101 8.34 27.65 -19.30
CA GLU A 101 9.71 27.22 -19.59
C GLU A 101 10.57 27.28 -18.32
N GLU A 102 10.48 28.39 -17.58
CA GLU A 102 11.16 28.53 -16.29
C GLU A 102 10.68 27.47 -15.29
N LYS A 103 9.36 27.28 -15.16
CA LYS A 103 8.76 26.27 -14.28
C LYS A 103 9.25 24.87 -14.63
N THR A 104 9.16 24.47 -15.90
CA THR A 104 9.57 23.12 -16.34
C THR A 104 11.05 22.89 -16.04
N TRP A 105 11.90 23.87 -16.28
CA TRP A 105 13.33 23.75 -15.98
C TRP A 105 13.64 23.72 -14.47
N GLN A 106 13.01 24.58 -13.66
CA GLN A 106 13.21 24.59 -12.21
C GLN A 106 12.68 23.32 -11.55
N VAL A 107 11.54 22.77 -12.00
CA VAL A 107 11.02 21.47 -11.56
C VAL A 107 12.01 20.34 -11.85
N ASN A 108 12.57 20.28 -13.07
CA ASN A 108 13.65 19.33 -13.41
C ASN A 108 14.97 19.57 -12.63
N SER A 109 15.04 20.63 -11.81
CA SER A 109 16.19 20.97 -10.95
C SER A 109 15.88 20.90 -9.45
N MET A 110 14.64 20.55 -9.04
CA MET A 110 14.24 20.45 -7.63
C MET A 110 15.06 19.40 -6.87
N ASP A 111 15.49 18.35 -7.56
CA ASP A 111 16.38 17.31 -7.05
C ASP A 111 17.68 17.87 -6.45
N GLN A 112 18.35 18.74 -7.21
CA GLN A 112 19.56 19.45 -6.80
C GLN A 112 19.24 20.53 -5.76
N ILE A 113 18.07 21.16 -5.80
CA ILE A 113 17.73 22.22 -4.85
C ILE A 113 17.46 21.65 -3.45
N TYR A 114 16.65 20.59 -3.31
CA TYR A 114 16.45 19.93 -2.01
C TYR A 114 17.70 19.14 -1.59
N GLY A 115 18.38 18.48 -2.52
CA GLY A 115 19.61 17.73 -2.26
C GLY A 115 20.81 18.58 -1.81
N ASN A 116 20.86 19.87 -2.16
CA ASN A 116 21.92 20.80 -1.71
C ASN A 116 21.49 21.72 -0.56
N ALA A 117 20.24 21.67 -0.12
CA ALA A 117 19.79 22.45 1.04
C ALA A 117 20.45 21.91 2.32
N LYS A 118 20.92 22.82 3.20
CA LYS A 118 21.52 22.43 4.49
C LYS A 118 20.52 21.83 5.47
N LEU A 119 19.25 22.23 5.35
CA LEU A 119 18.14 21.78 6.17
C LEU A 119 16.85 21.96 5.37
N VAL A 120 15.91 21.03 5.50
CA VAL A 120 14.56 21.16 4.95
C VAL A 120 13.53 21.23 6.09
N TYR A 121 12.74 22.31 6.13
CA TYR A 121 11.63 22.44 7.08
C TYR A 121 10.39 21.74 6.52
N LEU A 122 9.92 20.69 7.19
CA LEU A 122 8.76 19.90 6.77
C LEU A 122 7.52 20.34 7.56
N TRP A 123 6.60 21.06 6.91
CA TRP A 123 5.44 21.66 7.57
C TRP A 123 4.17 20.82 7.39
N LEU A 124 3.77 20.14 8.47
CA LEU A 124 2.54 19.34 8.55
C LEU A 124 1.26 20.17 8.71
N GLY A 125 1.40 21.49 8.84
CA GLY A 125 0.30 22.42 9.08
C GLY A 125 0.15 22.83 10.56
N PRO A 126 -0.93 23.56 10.88
CA PRO A 126 -1.24 23.98 12.25
C PRO A 126 -1.41 22.79 13.21
N GLY A 127 -0.93 23.01 14.44
CA GLY A 127 -1.07 22.11 15.57
C GLY A 127 -2.40 22.26 16.31
N THR A 128 -2.59 21.39 17.30
CA THR A 128 -3.79 21.22 18.12
C THR A 128 -3.37 20.51 19.40
N GLN A 129 -4.07 20.71 20.52
CA GLN A 129 -3.73 20.04 21.79
C GLN A 129 -3.59 18.50 21.70
N ARG A 130 -4.17 17.85 20.68
CA ARG A 130 -4.01 16.41 20.39
C ARG A 130 -2.71 16.12 19.63
N THR A 131 -2.48 16.78 18.51
CA THR A 131 -1.23 16.65 17.74
C THR A 131 -0.02 17.09 18.55
N ASP A 132 -0.14 18.11 19.40
CA ASP A 132 0.96 18.64 20.21
C ASP A 132 1.40 17.66 21.31
N LYS A 133 0.48 16.80 21.77
CA LYS A 133 0.79 15.66 22.66
C LYS A 133 1.50 14.54 21.90
N ALA A 134 0.99 14.19 20.71
CA ALA A 134 1.59 13.18 19.86
C ALA A 134 3.02 13.58 19.41
N MET A 135 3.23 14.84 19.00
CA MET A 135 4.55 15.39 18.68
C MET A 135 5.52 15.29 19.87
N LYS A 136 5.07 15.56 21.10
CA LYS A 136 5.92 15.42 22.29
C LYS A 136 6.30 13.98 22.58
N LEU A 137 5.35 13.05 22.49
CA LEU A 137 5.61 11.62 22.69
C LEU A 137 6.61 11.09 21.64
N LEU A 138 6.37 11.36 20.36
CA LEU A 138 7.24 10.95 19.26
C LEU A 138 8.63 11.59 19.35
N HIS A 139 8.74 12.83 19.85
CA HIS A 139 10.05 13.46 20.12
C HIS A 139 10.78 12.75 21.28
N GLU A 140 10.10 12.43 22.38
CA GLU A 140 10.71 11.71 23.51
C GLU A 140 11.21 10.32 23.07
N TYR A 141 10.32 9.53 22.47
CA TYR A 141 10.62 8.16 22.05
C TYR A 141 11.67 8.14 20.95
N GLY A 142 11.52 8.97 19.92
CA GLY A 142 12.48 9.07 18.83
C GLY A 142 13.87 9.51 19.28
N ARG A 143 13.97 10.32 20.34
CA ARG A 143 15.26 10.67 20.96
C ARG A 143 15.86 9.48 21.70
N GLU A 144 15.10 8.80 22.55
CA GLU A 144 15.56 7.62 23.30
C GLU A 144 16.03 6.51 22.34
N LEU A 145 15.28 6.30 21.25
CA LEU A 145 15.66 5.40 20.16
C LEU A 145 17.00 5.80 19.51
N VAL A 146 17.06 6.98 18.90
CA VAL A 146 18.21 7.37 18.08
C VAL A 146 19.47 7.68 18.89
N ASP A 147 19.34 8.28 20.07
CA ASP A 147 20.48 8.78 20.84
C ASP A 147 20.91 7.81 21.98
N GLU A 148 20.10 6.80 22.35
CA GLU A 148 20.43 5.80 23.40
C GLU A 148 20.37 4.33 22.94
N LEU A 149 19.39 3.93 22.11
CA LEU A 149 19.15 2.51 21.76
C LEU A 149 19.72 2.08 20.40
N GLY A 150 19.99 3.03 19.50
CA GLY A 150 20.36 2.73 18.11
C GLY A 150 19.13 2.52 17.20
N PRO A 151 19.35 2.47 15.87
CA PRO A 151 18.26 2.30 14.91
C PRO A 151 17.62 0.92 15.05
N THR A 152 16.33 0.87 14.72
CA THR A 152 15.51 -0.34 14.72
C THR A 152 16.14 -1.53 13.97
N ASP A 153 16.74 -1.25 12.81
CA ASP A 153 17.34 -2.26 11.92
C ASP A 153 18.55 -3.01 12.55
N ASP A 154 19.12 -2.51 13.66
CA ASP A 154 20.28 -3.10 14.34
C ASP A 154 19.91 -3.99 15.57
N TRP A 155 18.61 -4.17 15.87
CA TRP A 155 18.16 -4.86 17.09
C TRP A 155 18.14 -6.39 16.96
N ASP A 156 18.81 -7.09 17.89
CA ASP A 156 18.72 -8.55 18.02
C ASP A 156 17.40 -8.95 18.70
N MET A 157 16.43 -9.34 17.87
CA MET A 157 15.09 -9.69 18.35
C MET A 157 15.00 -11.07 19.01
N ASP A 158 15.96 -11.96 18.76
CA ASP A 158 16.05 -13.25 19.46
C ASP A 158 16.47 -13.03 20.93
N GLU A 159 17.31 -12.01 21.22
CA GLU A 159 17.59 -11.59 22.60
C GLU A 159 16.42 -10.82 23.23
N VAL A 160 15.76 -9.93 22.48
CA VAL A 160 14.72 -9.02 22.99
C VAL A 160 13.39 -9.72 23.27
N ASN A 161 12.90 -10.55 22.34
CA ASN A 161 11.54 -11.08 22.38
C ASN A 161 11.25 -11.89 23.65
N PRO A 162 12.08 -12.88 24.08
CA PRO A 162 11.76 -13.68 25.27
C PRO A 162 11.53 -12.83 26.53
N GLN A 163 12.30 -11.75 26.70
CA GLN A 163 12.20 -10.84 27.84
C GLN A 163 10.96 -9.95 27.79
N LEU A 164 10.52 -9.58 26.58
CA LEU A 164 9.30 -8.81 26.37
C LEU A 164 8.05 -9.68 26.55
N TYR A 165 8.04 -10.89 25.96
CA TYR A 165 6.96 -11.86 26.09
C TYR A 165 6.75 -12.26 27.57
N GLU A 166 7.83 -12.53 28.34
CA GLU A 166 7.73 -12.79 29.78
C GLU A 166 7.10 -11.59 30.53
N ALA A 167 7.52 -10.36 30.22
CA ALA A 167 7.01 -9.16 30.88
C ALA A 167 5.54 -8.86 30.56
N LEU A 168 5.10 -9.09 29.32
CA LEU A 168 3.73 -8.89 28.88
C LEU A 168 2.79 -9.96 29.47
N SER A 169 3.13 -11.24 29.30
CA SER A 169 2.34 -12.38 29.81
C SER A 169 2.18 -12.35 31.34
N THR A 170 3.29 -12.18 32.08
CA THR A 170 3.25 -12.09 33.55
C THR A 170 2.76 -10.74 34.07
N LYS A 171 2.57 -9.75 33.19
CA LYS A 171 2.21 -8.35 33.49
C LYS A 171 3.22 -7.64 34.42
N LYS A 172 4.44 -8.17 34.56
CA LYS A 172 5.53 -7.62 35.39
C LYS A 172 6.45 -6.75 34.54
N LYS A 173 7.07 -5.74 35.15
CA LYS A 173 8.09 -4.93 34.47
C LYS A 173 9.35 -5.79 34.22
N PRO A 174 10.02 -5.69 33.05
CA PRO A 174 11.30 -6.34 32.82
C PRO A 174 12.32 -5.97 33.92
N PRO A 175 13.18 -6.91 34.34
CA PRO A 175 14.16 -6.66 35.40
C PRO A 175 15.19 -5.59 34.99
N SER A 176 15.93 -5.03 35.95
CA SER A 176 16.85 -3.91 35.67
C SER A 176 17.95 -4.26 34.68
N ASN A 177 18.40 -5.51 34.69
CA ASN A 177 19.39 -6.10 33.78
C ASN A 177 18.82 -6.59 32.44
N ALA A 178 17.49 -6.47 32.20
CA ALA A 178 16.90 -6.81 30.91
C ALA A 178 17.46 -5.95 29.76
N HIS A 179 17.33 -6.41 28.53
CA HIS A 179 17.79 -5.69 27.35
C HIS A 179 17.16 -4.27 27.28
N PRO A 180 17.92 -3.22 26.93
CA PRO A 180 17.39 -1.85 26.86
C PRO A 180 16.13 -1.73 25.99
N VAL A 181 16.12 -2.39 24.83
CA VAL A 181 14.97 -2.41 23.91
C VAL A 181 13.74 -3.07 24.54
N ALA A 182 13.88 -4.21 25.23
CA ALA A 182 12.75 -4.85 25.91
C ALA A 182 12.12 -3.93 26.98
N LYS A 183 12.95 -3.15 27.69
CA LYS A 183 12.49 -2.12 28.65
C LYS A 183 11.79 -0.95 27.96
N PHE A 184 12.27 -0.53 26.78
CA PHE A 184 11.65 0.52 25.96
C PHE A 184 10.29 0.08 25.40
N LEU A 185 10.22 -1.10 24.78
CA LEU A 185 8.99 -1.66 24.22
C LEU A 185 7.94 -1.86 25.31
N TYR A 186 8.34 -2.33 26.51
CA TYR A 186 7.44 -2.38 27.66
C TYR A 186 7.01 -0.99 28.17
N LYS A 187 7.89 0.03 28.12
CA LYS A 187 7.52 1.43 28.43
C LYS A 187 6.46 1.93 27.45
N MET A 188 6.67 1.77 26.14
CA MET A 188 5.72 2.12 25.08
C MET A 188 4.40 1.37 25.22
N TYR A 189 4.45 0.06 25.47
CA TYR A 189 3.25 -0.72 25.77
C TYR A 189 2.49 -0.18 27.01
N LYS A 190 3.17 0.33 28.04
CA LYS A 190 2.49 0.91 29.21
C LYS A 190 2.07 2.37 29.04
N GLU A 191 2.23 2.99 27.88
CA GLU A 191 1.92 4.41 27.67
C GLU A 191 0.42 4.71 27.78
N PRO A 192 -0.01 5.62 28.68
CA PRO A 192 -1.43 5.93 28.85
C PRO A 192 -2.07 6.54 27.60
N GLY A 193 -3.02 5.80 27.02
CA GLY A 193 -3.84 6.27 25.91
C GLY A 193 -3.37 5.83 24.51
N LEU A 194 -2.45 4.87 24.41
CA LEU A 194 -2.23 4.06 23.20
C LEU A 194 -3.11 2.79 23.17
N HIS A 195 -3.65 2.37 24.31
CA HIS A 195 -4.59 1.25 24.46
C HIS A 195 -6.05 1.65 24.28
N ARG A 196 -6.83 0.78 23.64
CA ARG A 196 -8.28 0.90 23.44
C ARG A 196 -8.96 -0.45 23.75
N ARG A 197 -10.19 -0.42 24.28
CA ARG A 197 -11.10 -1.59 24.29
C ARG A 197 -11.99 -1.56 23.05
N ASP A 198 -12.30 -2.73 22.50
CA ASP A 198 -12.79 -2.81 21.13
C ASP A 198 -14.21 -2.27 20.95
N ASP A 199 -15.03 -2.47 21.98
CA ASP A 199 -16.40 -1.95 22.17
C ASP A 199 -16.47 -0.41 22.26
N GLU A 200 -15.38 0.25 22.69
CA GLU A 200 -15.36 1.69 22.91
C GLU A 200 -15.16 2.51 21.62
N ARG A 201 -16.27 2.96 21.04
CA ARG A 201 -16.31 4.07 20.07
C ARG A 201 -16.72 5.40 20.75
N PRO A 202 -16.34 6.59 20.24
CA PRO A 202 -15.42 6.87 19.13
C PRO A 202 -13.99 7.28 19.59
N LEU A 203 -13.03 7.27 18.67
CA LEU A 203 -11.61 7.62 18.90
C LEU A 203 -11.36 9.00 19.53
N SER A 204 -12.31 9.94 19.46
CA SER A 204 -12.19 11.24 20.15
C SER A 204 -12.12 11.15 21.68
N LYS A 205 -12.44 9.98 22.26
CA LYS A 205 -12.19 9.63 23.68
C LYS A 205 -10.71 9.44 24.01
N TYR A 206 -9.84 9.23 23.01
CA TYR A 206 -8.42 8.88 23.16
C TYR A 206 -7.54 9.96 22.50
N PRO A 207 -7.21 11.07 23.20
CA PRO A 207 -6.62 12.26 22.58
C PRO A 207 -5.22 12.04 21.98
N LEU A 208 -4.47 11.04 22.46
CA LEU A 208 -3.14 10.70 21.98
C LEU A 208 -3.21 9.94 20.65
N MET A 209 -3.97 8.84 20.62
CA MET A 209 -4.35 8.10 19.40
C MET A 209 -4.91 9.01 18.31
N ASP A 210 -5.82 9.90 18.68
CA ASP A 210 -6.41 10.85 17.74
C ASP A 210 -5.39 11.88 17.23
N GLY A 211 -4.43 12.27 18.08
CA GLY A 211 -3.29 13.11 17.69
C GLY A 211 -2.33 12.42 16.73
N LEU A 212 -1.96 11.16 16.99
CA LEU A 212 -1.12 10.34 16.13
C LEU A 212 -1.76 10.16 14.75
N ARG A 213 -3.03 9.72 14.71
CA ARG A 213 -3.79 9.59 13.46
C ARG A 213 -3.84 10.91 12.70
N ASN A 214 -4.14 12.02 13.38
CA ASN A 214 -4.22 13.33 12.75
C ASN A 214 -2.87 13.88 12.25
N LEU A 215 -1.73 13.39 12.73
CA LEU A 215 -0.40 13.70 12.18
C LEU A 215 -0.09 12.85 10.94
N LEU A 216 -0.38 11.55 11.00
CA LEU A 216 -0.05 10.56 9.97
C LEU A 216 -0.96 10.67 8.73
N GLU A 217 -2.25 10.98 8.92
CA GLU A 217 -3.21 11.20 7.84
C GLU A 217 -3.12 12.61 7.22
N ARG A 218 -2.15 13.46 7.60
CA ARG A 218 -2.04 14.82 7.04
C ARG A 218 -1.89 14.76 5.51
N PRO A 219 -2.58 15.64 4.75
CA PRO A 219 -2.44 15.72 3.29
C PRO A 219 -1.00 15.93 2.79
N PHE A 220 -0.10 16.38 3.67
CA PHE A 220 1.34 16.46 3.44
C PHE A 220 1.90 15.14 2.92
N TRP A 221 1.71 14.04 3.65
CA TRP A 221 2.32 12.76 3.33
C TRP A 221 1.85 12.16 2.00
N ARG A 222 0.63 12.54 1.57
CA ARG A 222 0.05 12.10 0.29
C ARG A 222 0.44 12.98 -0.91
N ARG A 223 1.07 14.15 -0.77
CA ARG A 223 1.44 14.97 -1.95
C ARG A 223 2.70 14.38 -2.60
N VAL A 224 2.62 13.97 -3.87
CA VAL A 224 3.73 13.26 -4.56
C VAL A 224 5.08 13.97 -4.48
N TRP A 225 5.11 15.31 -4.62
CA TRP A 225 6.35 16.10 -4.56
C TRP A 225 7.10 15.95 -3.23
N ILE A 226 6.38 15.76 -2.12
CA ILE A 226 6.96 15.58 -0.78
C ILE A 226 7.91 14.37 -0.73
N VAL A 227 7.73 13.39 -1.61
CA VAL A 227 8.68 12.27 -1.77
C VAL A 227 10.09 12.78 -2.07
N GLN A 228 10.27 13.64 -3.08
CA GLN A 228 11.59 14.21 -3.38
C GLN A 228 12.09 15.11 -2.25
N GLU A 229 11.20 15.95 -1.72
CA GLU A 229 11.52 16.96 -0.71
C GLU A 229 12.02 16.35 0.61
N VAL A 230 11.50 15.17 0.99
CA VAL A 230 11.88 14.43 2.19
C VAL A 230 13.00 13.42 1.92
N THR A 231 12.96 12.66 0.81
CA THR A 231 13.94 11.61 0.53
C THR A 231 15.31 12.20 0.14
N LEU A 232 15.37 13.35 -0.53
CA LEU A 232 16.64 13.96 -0.95
C LEU A 232 17.27 14.91 0.07
N ALA A 233 16.53 15.35 1.10
CA ALA A 233 17.03 16.28 2.11
C ALA A 233 18.29 15.73 2.81
N GLN A 234 19.36 16.52 2.94
CA GLN A 234 20.52 16.11 3.74
C GLN A 234 20.12 15.95 5.22
N ASP A 235 19.49 16.99 5.76
CA ASP A 235 18.86 17.00 7.09
C ASP A 235 17.47 17.66 7.00
N ALA A 236 16.55 17.32 7.91
CA ALA A 236 15.21 17.88 7.93
C ALA A 236 14.63 18.03 9.34
N LEU A 237 13.89 19.12 9.54
CA LEU A 237 13.18 19.43 10.77
C LEU A 237 11.67 19.36 10.52
N LEU A 238 11.00 18.44 11.20
CA LEU A 238 9.54 18.27 11.15
C LEU A 238 8.88 19.31 12.06
N LEU A 239 7.85 19.98 11.54
CA LEU A 239 7.12 21.07 12.18
C LEU A 239 5.61 20.78 12.16
N CYS A 240 4.94 20.91 13.31
CA CYS A 240 3.48 20.90 13.40
C CYS A 240 3.02 21.89 14.47
N GLY A 241 2.39 22.99 14.04
CA GLY A 241 2.09 24.11 14.93
C GLY A 241 3.36 24.69 15.57
N ASP A 242 3.39 24.73 16.90
CA ASP A 242 4.54 25.19 17.67
C ASP A 242 5.54 24.07 18.03
N GLU A 243 5.19 22.80 17.82
CA GLU A 243 6.05 21.65 18.12
C GLU A 243 6.96 21.30 16.94
N SER A 244 8.16 20.80 17.26
CA SER A 244 9.14 20.39 16.24
C SER A 244 10.06 19.26 16.71
N MET A 245 10.60 18.50 15.74
CA MET A 245 11.65 17.50 16.00
C MET A 245 12.51 17.25 14.75
N PRO A 246 13.80 16.88 14.91
CA PRO A 246 14.59 16.29 13.83
C PRO A 246 13.87 15.09 13.20
N ILE A 247 13.88 14.99 11.87
CA ILE A 247 13.14 13.92 11.18
C ILE A 247 13.57 12.52 11.61
N LYS A 248 14.84 12.33 11.97
CA LYS A 248 15.38 11.04 12.44
C LYS A 248 14.62 10.49 13.66
N TYR A 249 14.21 11.37 14.58
CA TYR A 249 13.43 10.97 15.75
C TYR A 249 12.02 10.55 15.35
N PHE A 250 11.38 11.28 14.42
CA PHE A 250 10.06 10.91 13.91
C PHE A 250 10.08 9.57 13.17
N ILE A 251 11.12 9.29 12.39
CA ILE A 251 11.27 8.04 11.63
C ILE A 251 11.36 6.84 12.56
N GLU A 252 12.35 6.78 13.47
CA GLU A 252 12.49 5.62 14.36
C GLU A 252 11.26 5.46 15.27
N ALA A 253 10.67 6.56 15.75
CA ALA A 253 9.45 6.47 16.56
C ALA A 253 8.27 5.89 15.79
N ILE A 254 8.09 6.24 14.51
CA ILE A 254 7.02 5.69 13.66
C ILE A 254 7.31 4.25 13.21
N ASP A 255 8.57 3.90 12.97
CA ASP A 255 8.97 2.53 12.65
C ASP A 255 8.69 1.60 13.85
N VAL A 256 9.16 1.92 15.06
CA VAL A 256 8.87 1.10 16.26
C VAL A 256 7.38 1.02 16.56
N ILE A 257 6.64 2.09 16.31
CA ILE A 257 5.17 2.09 16.44
C ILE A 257 4.53 1.15 15.40
N ARG A 258 5.01 1.13 14.15
CA ARG A 258 4.49 0.27 13.08
C ARG A 258 4.77 -1.21 13.36
N GLU A 259 6.04 -1.60 13.46
CA GLU A 259 6.44 -3.02 13.54
C GLU A 259 5.90 -3.72 14.81
N TRP A 260 5.80 -3.02 15.95
CA TRP A 260 5.27 -3.61 17.20
C TRP A 260 3.76 -3.43 17.38
N THR A 261 3.03 -2.91 16.38
CA THR A 261 1.55 -2.85 16.47
C THR A 261 0.95 -4.24 16.55
N GLU A 262 1.37 -5.16 15.68
CA GLU A 262 0.79 -6.50 15.54
C GLU A 262 1.14 -7.39 16.73
N ILE A 263 2.43 -7.47 17.10
CA ILE A 263 2.92 -8.16 18.31
C ILE A 263 2.18 -7.72 19.59
N PHE A 264 1.85 -6.44 19.75
CA PHE A 264 1.12 -5.97 20.94
C PHE A 264 -0.39 -6.30 20.90
N ASN A 265 -0.97 -6.50 19.71
CA ASN A 265 -2.34 -6.97 19.54
C ASN A 265 -2.45 -8.46 19.79
N GLU A 266 -1.51 -9.28 19.31
CA GLU A 266 -1.43 -10.71 19.62
C GLU A 266 -1.28 -10.96 21.13
N LEU A 267 -0.40 -10.20 21.78
CA LEU A 267 -0.06 -10.41 23.19
C LEU A 267 -0.99 -9.71 24.20
N SER A 268 -2.13 -9.14 23.76
CA SER A 268 -3.08 -8.56 24.72
C SER A 268 -4.53 -8.49 24.26
N ASN A 269 -5.48 -8.65 25.21
CA ASN A 269 -6.92 -8.50 25.00
C ASN A 269 -7.37 -7.03 24.79
N PHE A 270 -6.55 -6.23 24.09
CA PHE A 270 -6.79 -4.83 23.77
C PHE A 270 -6.23 -4.57 22.38
N SER A 271 -7.02 -3.94 21.49
CA SER A 271 -6.45 -3.47 20.23
C SER A 271 -5.57 -2.23 20.44
N PHE A 272 -4.27 -2.45 20.62
CA PHE A 272 -3.21 -1.45 20.56
C PHE A 272 -3.21 -0.78 19.18
N LEU A 273 -3.23 0.56 19.18
CA LEU A 273 -3.16 1.39 17.97
C LEU A 273 -4.24 1.15 16.89
N TRP A 274 -5.36 0.48 17.21
CA TRP A 274 -6.42 0.13 16.26
C TRP A 274 -6.88 1.30 15.38
N GLY A 275 -6.91 1.06 14.06
CA GLY A 275 -7.28 2.07 13.08
C GLY A 275 -6.16 3.02 12.65
N LEU A 276 -4.91 2.81 13.10
CA LEU A 276 -3.73 3.50 12.53
C LEU A 276 -3.10 2.81 11.31
N GLY A 277 -3.44 1.55 11.01
CA GLY A 277 -2.85 0.81 9.87
C GLY A 277 -2.87 1.61 8.56
N GLN A 278 -4.03 2.17 8.20
CA GLN A 278 -4.18 3.03 7.00
C GLN A 278 -3.37 4.33 7.06
N ALA A 279 -3.07 4.83 8.27
CA ALA A 279 -2.28 6.03 8.49
C ALA A 279 -0.77 5.77 8.42
N PHE A 280 -0.29 4.52 8.52
CA PHE A 280 1.10 4.20 8.24
C PHE A 280 1.38 4.14 6.73
N PHE A 281 0.41 3.74 5.90
CA PHE A 281 0.60 3.74 4.44
C PHE A 281 0.81 5.13 3.83
N THR A 282 0.20 6.17 4.43
CA THR A 282 0.41 7.55 3.97
C THR A 282 1.84 8.02 4.20
N THR A 283 2.55 7.52 5.21
CA THR A 283 3.94 7.93 5.53
C THR A 283 5.03 7.12 4.85
N SER A 284 4.71 6.32 3.82
CA SER A 284 5.67 5.52 3.01
C SER A 284 6.90 6.29 2.50
N THR A 285 6.82 7.62 2.34
CA THR A 285 7.97 8.51 2.08
C THR A 285 9.11 8.39 3.09
N LEU A 286 8.83 8.03 4.35
CA LEU A 286 9.85 7.80 5.38
C LEU A 286 10.69 6.54 5.07
N ILE A 287 10.05 5.48 4.59
CA ILE A 287 10.71 4.24 4.15
C ILE A 287 11.66 4.54 2.98
N LEU A 288 11.19 5.32 2.00
CA LEU A 288 12.02 5.79 0.87
C LEU A 288 13.26 6.57 1.35
N ARG A 289 13.13 7.37 2.42
CA ARG A 289 14.26 8.06 3.05
C ARG A 289 15.23 7.09 3.75
N LYS A 290 14.77 6.10 4.52
CA LYS A 290 15.66 5.07 5.12
C LYS A 290 16.43 4.31 4.05
N LEU A 291 15.75 3.81 3.01
CA LEU A 291 16.38 3.15 1.87
C LEU A 291 17.45 4.04 1.23
N ARG A 292 17.12 5.31 0.95
CA ARG A 292 18.06 6.28 0.36
C ARG A 292 19.31 6.49 1.21
N LEU A 293 19.16 6.62 2.53
CA LEU A 293 20.27 6.79 3.49
C LEU A 293 21.12 5.51 3.61
N ALA A 294 20.50 4.33 3.48
CA ALA A 294 21.19 3.04 3.38
C ALA A 294 21.83 2.78 2.00
N GLY A 295 21.83 3.76 1.08
CA GLY A 295 22.39 3.62 -0.28
C GLY A 295 21.56 2.75 -1.22
N ARG A 296 20.31 2.42 -0.87
CA ARG A 296 19.38 1.64 -1.68
C ARG A 296 18.45 2.60 -2.44
N GLU A 297 18.32 2.39 -3.75
CA GLU A 297 17.40 3.15 -4.61
C GLU A 297 16.35 2.18 -5.19
N PRO A 298 15.05 2.38 -4.89
CA PRO A 298 13.98 1.57 -5.46
C PRO A 298 13.77 1.88 -6.96
N SER A 299 13.19 0.93 -7.69
CA SER A 299 12.69 1.16 -9.07
C SER A 299 11.47 2.10 -9.09
N LEU A 300 11.16 2.69 -10.24
CA LEU A 300 9.97 3.54 -10.38
C LEU A 300 8.65 2.82 -10.04
N VAL A 301 8.51 1.53 -10.39
CA VAL A 301 7.32 0.74 -10.06
C VAL A 301 7.14 0.62 -8.55
N HIS A 302 8.16 0.17 -7.82
CA HIS A 302 8.13 0.03 -6.36
C HIS A 302 7.83 1.34 -5.61
N VAL A 303 8.14 2.52 -6.19
CA VAL A 303 7.74 3.80 -5.59
C VAL A 303 6.32 4.17 -5.96
N LEU A 304 6.01 4.21 -7.27
CA LEU A 304 4.72 4.67 -7.80
C LEU A 304 3.54 3.82 -7.33
N LEU A 305 3.76 2.51 -7.25
CA LEU A 305 2.81 1.53 -6.76
C LEU A 305 2.98 1.31 -5.24
N GLY A 306 4.20 1.55 -4.75
CA GLY A 306 4.57 1.73 -3.35
C GLY A 306 5.09 0.46 -2.68
N ILE A 307 5.82 0.65 -1.60
CA ILE A 307 6.61 -0.39 -0.91
C ILE A 307 5.76 -1.06 0.17
N GLY A 308 5.71 -2.39 0.16
CA GLY A 308 5.26 -3.23 1.29
C GLY A 308 3.76 -3.19 1.63
N THR A 309 2.85 -3.04 0.66
CA THR A 309 1.39 -3.36 0.76
C THR A 309 0.65 -2.80 -0.45
N LEU A 310 -0.36 -3.48 -1.00
CA LEU A 310 -1.03 -3.08 -2.26
C LEU A 310 -2.40 -2.39 -2.13
N THR A 311 -3.02 -2.23 -0.95
CA THR A 311 -4.48 -1.96 -0.90
C THR A 311 -4.91 -0.52 -0.57
N GLY A 312 -4.04 0.32 -0.01
CA GLY A 312 -4.40 1.65 0.51
C GLY A 312 -4.23 2.84 -0.48
N PRO A 313 -4.93 3.97 -0.27
CA PRO A 313 -4.70 5.20 -1.03
C PRO A 313 -3.28 5.75 -0.91
N ARG A 314 -2.68 6.17 -2.04
CA ARG A 314 -1.28 6.59 -2.15
C ARG A 314 -1.16 8.10 -2.43
N TYR A 315 -0.30 8.44 -3.40
CA TYR A 315 0.04 9.80 -3.78
C TYR A 315 -1.11 10.53 -4.49
N LEU A 316 -1.17 11.83 -4.26
CA LEU A 316 -2.06 12.78 -4.88
C LEU A 316 -1.24 13.89 -5.54
N ALA A 317 -1.74 14.36 -6.67
CA ALA A 317 -1.22 15.51 -7.39
C ALA A 317 -2.37 16.40 -7.86
N SER A 318 -2.15 17.71 -7.90
CA SER A 318 -3.09 18.66 -8.53
C SER A 318 -2.93 18.70 -10.05
N GLU A 319 -1.79 18.24 -10.55
CA GLU A 319 -1.45 18.06 -11.97
C GLU A 319 -1.12 16.57 -12.16
N PRO A 320 -1.93 15.78 -12.89
CA PRO A 320 -1.78 14.33 -12.95
C PRO A 320 -0.38 13.84 -13.37
N ARG A 321 0.33 14.58 -14.24
CA ARG A 321 1.68 14.21 -14.70
C ARG A 321 2.73 14.20 -13.58
N ASP A 322 2.50 14.96 -12.52
CA ASP A 322 3.38 15.01 -11.34
C ASP A 322 3.40 13.66 -10.59
N LEU A 323 2.41 12.78 -10.76
CA LEU A 323 2.45 11.43 -10.20
C LEU A 323 3.64 10.61 -10.72
N VAL A 324 4.11 10.90 -11.94
CA VAL A 324 5.34 10.32 -12.50
C VAL A 324 6.52 11.27 -12.23
N PHE A 325 6.43 12.54 -12.62
CA PHE A 325 7.55 13.48 -12.53
C PHE A 325 8.06 13.71 -11.11
N GLY A 326 7.15 13.69 -10.13
CA GLY A 326 7.42 13.79 -8.69
C GLY A 326 8.17 12.58 -8.12
N LEU A 327 8.38 11.50 -8.86
CA LEU A 327 9.12 10.32 -8.41
C LEU A 327 10.46 10.10 -9.15
N LEU A 328 10.68 10.74 -10.30
CA LEU A 328 11.86 10.49 -11.16
C LEU A 328 13.22 10.75 -10.48
N SER A 329 13.29 11.59 -9.44
CA SER A 329 14.54 11.91 -8.75
C SER A 329 14.94 10.95 -7.62
N VAL A 330 14.03 10.05 -7.20
CA VAL A 330 14.27 9.14 -6.05
C VAL A 330 14.41 7.67 -6.49
N VAL A 331 14.36 7.42 -7.79
CA VAL A 331 14.35 6.07 -8.38
C VAL A 331 15.66 5.76 -9.08
N ARG A 332 16.12 4.51 -8.96
CA ARG A 332 17.39 4.01 -9.51
C ARG A 332 17.56 4.23 -11.02
N GLU A 333 16.45 4.28 -11.73
CA GLU A 333 16.37 4.14 -13.19
C GLU A 333 15.94 5.43 -13.90
N ARG A 334 16.13 6.58 -13.24
CA ARG A 334 15.80 7.93 -13.72
C ARG A 334 16.08 8.12 -15.23
N ASP A 335 17.31 7.81 -15.65
CA ASP A 335 17.75 8.02 -17.03
C ASP A 335 17.43 6.81 -17.95
N SER A 336 17.24 5.61 -17.39
CA SER A 336 17.04 4.36 -18.13
C SER A 336 15.76 4.36 -18.97
N PHE A 337 14.76 5.15 -18.57
CA PHE A 337 13.44 5.21 -19.21
C PHE A 337 13.24 6.42 -20.13
N GLY A 338 14.22 7.33 -20.22
CA GLY A 338 14.10 8.59 -20.98
C GLY A 338 13.03 9.57 -20.47
N LEU A 339 12.42 9.27 -19.32
CA LEU A 339 11.39 10.09 -18.70
C LEU A 339 12.01 11.36 -18.10
N HIS A 340 11.43 12.50 -18.44
CA HIS A 340 11.77 13.81 -17.91
C HIS A 340 10.49 14.64 -17.78
N ALA A 341 10.48 15.68 -16.95
CA ALA A 341 9.29 16.50 -16.79
C ALA A 341 9.10 17.41 -18.00
N ASP A 342 8.10 17.11 -18.83
CA ASP A 342 7.61 17.95 -19.93
C ASP A 342 6.10 18.20 -19.76
N TYR A 343 5.74 19.45 -19.47
CA TYR A 343 4.36 19.89 -19.28
C TYR A 343 3.65 20.27 -20.58
N THR A 344 4.29 20.13 -21.74
CA THR A 344 3.64 20.24 -23.06
C THR A 344 2.96 18.93 -23.47
N GLU A 345 3.37 17.80 -22.89
CA GLU A 345 2.87 16.49 -23.27
C GLU A 345 1.50 16.13 -22.65
N PRO A 346 0.62 15.40 -23.38
CA PRO A 346 -0.62 14.88 -22.83
C PRO A 346 -0.39 13.93 -21.65
N VAL A 347 -1.28 13.97 -20.64
CA VAL A 347 -1.24 13.09 -19.45
C VAL A 347 -1.08 11.62 -19.84
N GLY A 348 -1.89 11.15 -20.80
CA GLY A 348 -1.84 9.78 -21.30
C GLY A 348 -0.45 9.39 -21.78
N ALA A 349 0.24 10.24 -22.55
CA ALA A 349 1.57 9.94 -23.11
C ALA A 349 2.63 9.73 -22.02
N VAL A 350 2.59 10.55 -20.97
CA VAL A 350 3.45 10.42 -19.80
C VAL A 350 3.17 9.11 -19.05
N PHE A 351 1.90 8.81 -18.79
CA PHE A 351 1.49 7.60 -18.08
C PHE A 351 1.86 6.34 -18.87
N ALA A 352 1.56 6.32 -20.17
CA ALA A 352 1.83 5.19 -21.05
C ALA A 352 3.33 4.87 -21.17
N ARG A 353 4.21 5.89 -21.19
CA ARG A 353 5.66 5.64 -21.12
C ARG A 353 6.10 5.10 -19.75
N ALA A 354 5.55 5.60 -18.64
CA ALA A 354 5.82 5.04 -17.32
C ALA A 354 5.35 3.56 -17.22
N THR A 355 4.24 3.22 -17.86
CA THR A 355 3.76 1.83 -17.95
C THR A 355 4.62 0.96 -18.88
N LYS A 356 5.06 1.47 -20.04
CA LYS A 356 6.03 0.77 -20.91
C LYS A 356 7.33 0.47 -20.16
N ALA A 357 7.86 1.45 -19.45
CA ALA A 357 9.04 1.32 -18.59
C ALA A 357 8.88 0.19 -17.55
N PHE A 358 7.72 0.11 -16.90
CA PHE A 358 7.38 -0.98 -15.98
C PHE A 358 7.34 -2.36 -16.67
N ILE A 359 6.63 -2.49 -17.80
CA ILE A 359 6.55 -3.76 -18.56
C ILE A 359 7.95 -4.20 -19.05
N ASP A 360 8.83 -3.25 -19.36
CA ASP A 360 10.20 -3.53 -19.82
C ASP A 360 11.17 -3.88 -18.69
N TRP A 361 10.81 -3.53 -17.45
CA TRP A 361 11.54 -3.83 -16.22
C TRP A 361 11.26 -5.26 -15.70
N TRP A 362 10.12 -5.86 -16.04
CA TRP A 362 9.68 -7.24 -15.73
C TRP A 362 10.54 -8.38 -16.35
N ARG A 363 11.85 -8.19 -16.42
CA ARG A 363 12.82 -9.17 -16.92
C ARG A 363 13.32 -10.04 -15.77
N PRO A 364 13.33 -11.38 -15.92
CA PRO A 364 14.24 -12.18 -15.14
C PRO A 364 15.66 -11.68 -15.40
N LYS A 365 16.38 -11.28 -14.35
CA LYS A 365 17.83 -11.50 -14.38
C LYS A 365 18.06 -13.01 -14.42
N GLY A 366 19.06 -13.44 -15.17
CA GLY A 366 19.41 -14.87 -15.30
C GLY A 366 20.11 -15.43 -14.08
N ASP A 367 19.90 -14.82 -12.91
CA ASP A 367 20.78 -14.87 -11.75
C ASP A 367 20.21 -15.78 -10.64
N GLY A 368 19.13 -16.52 -10.93
CA GLY A 368 18.64 -17.66 -10.15
C GLY A 368 17.96 -17.35 -8.81
N ASP A 369 17.85 -16.08 -8.44
CA ASP A 369 17.11 -15.62 -7.27
C ASP A 369 15.66 -15.36 -7.67
N ASP A 370 14.78 -16.35 -7.47
CA ASP A 370 13.36 -16.29 -7.84
C ASP A 370 12.54 -15.45 -6.81
N SER A 371 13.16 -14.90 -5.76
CA SER A 371 12.51 -14.11 -4.69
C SER A 371 11.99 -12.73 -5.14
N ASP A 372 12.65 -12.07 -6.10
CA ASP A 372 12.27 -10.74 -6.62
C ASP A 372 10.90 -10.73 -7.37
N TRP A 373 10.23 -11.88 -7.55
CA TRP A 373 8.96 -11.99 -8.29
C TRP A 373 7.71 -11.78 -7.43
N GLU A 374 7.79 -11.95 -6.12
CA GLU A 374 6.61 -12.20 -5.28
C GLU A 374 5.80 -10.92 -4.95
N ASP A 375 6.46 -9.76 -4.95
CA ASP A 375 5.89 -8.44 -4.61
C ASP A 375 5.37 -7.62 -5.81
N LEU A 376 5.41 -8.18 -7.03
CA LEU A 376 5.21 -7.37 -8.24
C LEU A 376 3.74 -7.29 -8.68
N PRO A 377 3.10 -6.10 -8.62
CA PRO A 377 1.69 -5.95 -8.98
C PRO A 377 1.49 -6.20 -10.48
N ALA A 378 0.44 -6.94 -10.84
CA ALA A 378 0.19 -7.30 -12.22
C ALA A 378 -0.29 -6.13 -13.09
N LEU A 379 -0.26 -6.33 -14.41
CA LEU A 379 -0.72 -5.35 -15.40
C LEU A 379 -2.22 -5.01 -15.27
N ASP A 380 -2.98 -5.84 -14.54
CA ASP A 380 -4.38 -5.59 -14.24
C ASP A 380 -4.62 -4.92 -12.89
N ASP A 381 -3.68 -5.02 -11.94
CA ASP A 381 -3.65 -4.23 -10.69
C ASP A 381 -3.61 -2.73 -11.03
N LEU A 382 -2.92 -2.42 -12.14
CA LEU A 382 -2.87 -1.12 -12.78
C LEU A 382 -4.22 -0.65 -13.38
N ARG A 383 -5.20 -1.54 -13.53
CA ARG A 383 -6.55 -1.32 -14.11
C ARG A 383 -6.55 -0.93 -15.60
N PRO A 384 -7.30 -1.64 -16.47
CA PRO A 384 -7.56 -1.17 -17.83
C PRO A 384 -8.34 0.14 -17.80
N THR A 385 -7.74 1.24 -18.27
CA THR A 385 -8.42 2.54 -18.23
C THR A 385 -9.53 2.67 -19.28
N ASN A 386 -10.64 3.28 -18.87
CA ASN A 386 -11.68 3.78 -19.78
C ASN A 386 -11.65 5.31 -19.90
N THR A 387 -10.64 5.97 -19.33
CA THR A 387 -10.48 7.43 -19.38
C THR A 387 -10.21 7.86 -20.84
N PRO A 388 -11.03 8.75 -21.42
CA PRO A 388 -10.86 9.18 -22.81
C PRO A 388 -9.48 9.78 -23.08
N GLY A 389 -8.80 9.28 -24.12
CA GLY A 389 -7.46 9.75 -24.51
C GLY A 389 -6.30 9.05 -23.80
N MET A 390 -6.55 7.98 -23.03
CA MET A 390 -5.50 7.08 -22.53
C MET A 390 -5.63 5.68 -23.17
N PRO A 391 -4.52 4.97 -23.44
CA PRO A 391 -4.58 3.62 -24.02
C PRO A 391 -5.18 2.61 -23.05
N SER A 392 -5.88 1.59 -23.55
CA SER A 392 -6.58 0.64 -22.64
C SER A 392 -5.66 -0.16 -21.72
N TRP A 393 -4.39 -0.34 -22.09
CA TRP A 393 -3.34 -1.02 -21.31
C TRP A 393 -2.62 -0.10 -20.31
N THR A 394 -2.93 1.21 -20.31
CA THR A 394 -2.29 2.18 -19.41
C THR A 394 -3.13 2.40 -18.14
N PRO A 395 -2.58 2.23 -16.93
CA PRO A 395 -3.18 2.66 -15.67
C PRO A 395 -3.69 4.09 -15.64
N ASP A 396 -4.77 4.28 -14.90
CA ASP A 396 -5.13 5.59 -14.38
C ASP A 396 -4.45 5.80 -13.01
N TYR A 397 -3.20 6.29 -13.04
CA TYR A 397 -2.42 6.54 -11.81
C TYR A 397 -3.09 7.54 -10.87
N GLU A 398 -3.96 8.44 -11.37
CA GLU A 398 -4.72 9.36 -10.52
C GLU A 398 -5.82 8.61 -9.75
N ALA A 399 -6.51 7.65 -10.39
CA ALA A 399 -7.45 6.77 -9.74
C ALA A 399 -6.79 5.84 -8.70
N ILE A 400 -5.60 5.29 -9.01
CA ILE A 400 -4.80 4.49 -8.07
C ILE A 400 -4.37 5.34 -6.87
N GLY A 401 -3.80 6.52 -7.11
CA GLY A 401 -3.38 7.44 -6.06
C GLY A 401 -4.51 7.87 -5.11
N LYS A 402 -5.72 8.05 -5.65
CA LYS A 402 -6.92 8.41 -4.88
C LYS A 402 -7.50 7.25 -4.06
N ASN A 403 -7.59 6.05 -4.63
CA ASN A 403 -8.42 4.95 -4.10
C ASN A 403 -7.62 3.72 -3.63
N GLY A 404 -6.31 3.67 -3.87
CA GLY A 404 -5.54 2.43 -3.82
C GLY A 404 -5.77 1.56 -5.07
N PHE A 405 -5.23 0.35 -5.05
CA PHE A 405 -5.44 -0.62 -6.12
C PHE A 405 -6.87 -1.17 -6.11
N ASP A 406 -7.26 -1.86 -7.18
CA ASP A 406 -8.51 -2.63 -7.15
C ASP A 406 -8.22 -3.91 -6.37
N ILE A 407 -8.91 -4.20 -5.26
CA ILE A 407 -8.66 -5.44 -4.49
C ILE A 407 -9.08 -6.71 -5.25
N HIS A 408 -9.77 -6.55 -6.38
CA HIS A 408 -10.25 -7.61 -7.25
C HIS A 408 -9.20 -8.10 -8.26
N THR A 409 -7.93 -8.00 -7.91
CA THR A 409 -6.82 -8.56 -8.69
C THR A 409 -6.69 -10.05 -8.41
N ILE A 410 -6.13 -10.78 -9.37
CA ILE A 410 -5.76 -12.17 -9.12
C ILE A 410 -4.49 -12.12 -8.28
N LYS A 411 -4.49 -12.69 -7.06
CA LYS A 411 -3.24 -12.83 -6.27
C LYS A 411 -2.26 -13.72 -7.07
N TYR A 412 -1.15 -13.14 -7.53
CA TYR A 412 -0.21 -13.80 -8.44
C TYR A 412 0.95 -14.52 -7.76
N SER A 413 1.14 -14.32 -6.46
CA SER A 413 2.30 -14.80 -5.66
C SER A 413 2.61 -16.30 -5.81
N CYS A 414 1.65 -17.15 -6.19
CA CYS A 414 1.90 -18.58 -6.44
C CYS A 414 1.56 -19.09 -7.85
N PHE A 415 1.22 -18.20 -8.79
CA PHE A 415 0.80 -18.52 -10.17
C PHE A 415 1.63 -17.85 -11.27
N ALA A 416 2.79 -17.29 -10.93
CA ALA A 416 3.54 -16.42 -11.83
C ALA A 416 4.21 -17.13 -13.02
N SER A 417 4.22 -16.41 -14.15
CA SER A 417 5.01 -16.64 -15.37
C SER A 417 4.41 -17.58 -16.43
N ALA A 418 3.25 -17.20 -16.96
CA ALA A 418 2.67 -17.82 -18.17
C ALA A 418 3.56 -17.63 -19.42
N SER A 419 4.44 -16.62 -19.43
CA SER A 419 5.47 -16.43 -20.46
C SER A 419 6.78 -17.19 -20.18
N LYS A 420 6.87 -18.03 -19.14
CA LYS A 420 8.09 -18.80 -18.79
C LYS A 420 8.48 -19.74 -19.94
N GLY A 421 9.68 -19.54 -20.48
CA GLY A 421 10.18 -20.30 -21.64
C GLY A 421 9.86 -19.68 -23.00
N ALA A 422 9.34 -18.45 -23.06
CA ALA A 422 9.19 -17.70 -24.31
C ALA A 422 10.54 -17.50 -25.01
N PRO A 423 10.58 -17.48 -26.36
CA PRO A 423 11.77 -17.07 -27.09
C PRO A 423 12.15 -15.62 -26.75
N ASN A 424 13.43 -15.29 -26.95
CA ASN A 424 14.10 -14.04 -26.58
C ASN A 424 13.15 -12.80 -26.58
N PRO A 425 12.93 -12.12 -25.44
CA PRO A 425 11.94 -11.04 -25.31
C PRO A 425 12.41 -9.72 -25.96
N GLN A 426 12.86 -9.78 -27.21
CA GLN A 426 13.28 -8.62 -27.97
C GLN A 426 12.08 -7.71 -28.20
N LEU A 427 12.23 -6.49 -27.68
CA LEU A 427 11.32 -5.39 -27.88
C LEU A 427 11.10 -5.11 -29.37
N ILE A 428 9.84 -4.92 -29.76
CA ILE A 428 9.49 -4.25 -31.02
C ILE A 428 9.56 -2.70 -30.84
N THR A 429 9.94 -2.20 -29.65
CA THR A 429 9.99 -0.76 -29.38
C THR A 429 11.13 -0.10 -30.16
N SER A 430 10.76 0.75 -31.10
CA SER A 430 11.65 1.80 -31.61
C SER A 430 11.64 2.97 -30.62
N PRO A 431 12.74 3.74 -30.45
CA PRO A 431 12.71 5.03 -29.77
C PRO A 431 11.67 6.01 -30.36
N ASP A 432 11.31 5.84 -31.64
CA ASP A 432 10.30 6.64 -32.35
C ASP A 432 8.87 6.07 -32.26
N GLU A 433 8.63 5.06 -31.40
CA GLU A 433 7.29 4.47 -31.26
C GLU A 433 6.32 5.42 -30.54
N ASP A 434 5.11 5.55 -31.08
CA ASP A 434 4.00 6.24 -30.44
C ASP A 434 3.83 5.75 -28.98
N PRO A 435 3.92 6.63 -27.96
CA PRO A 435 3.74 6.22 -26.57
C PRO A 435 2.36 5.57 -26.32
N MET A 436 1.36 5.84 -27.16
CA MET A 436 0.00 5.30 -27.06
C MET A 436 -0.17 3.87 -27.56
N VAL A 437 0.78 3.34 -28.34
CA VAL A 437 0.72 1.98 -28.86
C VAL A 437 1.76 1.12 -28.16
N LEU A 438 1.35 0.04 -27.50
CA LEU A 438 2.25 -0.96 -26.93
C LEU A 438 2.39 -2.14 -27.89
N ARG A 439 3.52 -2.21 -28.61
CA ARG A 439 3.84 -3.34 -29.50
C ARG A 439 4.61 -4.44 -28.76
N ARG A 440 4.04 -5.63 -28.66
CA ARG A 440 4.74 -6.80 -28.07
C ARG A 440 4.52 -8.05 -28.91
N LEU A 441 5.50 -8.94 -28.88
CA LEU A 441 5.34 -10.32 -29.33
C LEU A 441 4.62 -11.13 -28.25
N GLY A 442 3.96 -12.19 -28.66
CA GLY A 442 3.21 -13.09 -27.81
C GLY A 442 2.59 -14.22 -28.62
N CYS A 443 1.63 -14.93 -28.04
CA CYS A 443 0.84 -15.93 -28.76
C CYS A 443 -0.64 -15.87 -28.39
N VAL A 444 -1.48 -16.32 -29.33
CA VAL A 444 -2.91 -16.56 -29.07
C VAL A 444 -3.05 -17.92 -28.39
N VAL A 445 -3.70 -17.94 -27.22
CA VAL A 445 -4.01 -19.17 -26.50
C VAL A 445 -5.32 -19.77 -27.00
N ASP A 446 -6.39 -18.96 -26.97
CA ASP A 446 -7.74 -19.42 -27.26
C ASP A 446 -8.74 -18.24 -27.42
N THR A 447 -9.97 -18.55 -27.81
CA THR A 447 -11.09 -17.59 -27.88
C THR A 447 -12.15 -17.92 -26.83
N ILE A 448 -12.67 -16.91 -26.13
CA ILE A 448 -13.75 -17.05 -25.15
C ILE A 448 -15.07 -17.40 -25.87
N THR A 449 -15.67 -18.55 -25.54
CA THR A 449 -16.92 -19.03 -26.18
C THR A 449 -18.15 -18.96 -25.28
N LYS A 450 -17.97 -19.06 -23.96
CA LYS A 450 -19.03 -18.93 -22.95
C LYS A 450 -18.51 -18.12 -21.77
N ILE A 451 -19.41 -17.35 -21.14
CA ILE A 451 -19.14 -16.57 -19.93
C ILE A 451 -20.26 -16.89 -18.93
N MET A 452 -19.93 -16.99 -17.65
CA MET A 452 -20.88 -17.22 -16.59
C MET A 452 -21.75 -15.97 -16.38
N PRO A 453 -23.07 -16.11 -16.18
CA PRO A 453 -23.91 -15.01 -15.72
C PRO A 453 -23.38 -14.41 -14.41
N ALA A 454 -23.73 -13.15 -14.14
CA ALA A 454 -23.38 -12.53 -12.85
C ALA A 454 -23.94 -13.36 -11.69
N LEU A 455 -23.12 -13.54 -10.66
CA LEU A 455 -23.51 -14.22 -9.42
C LEU A 455 -24.60 -13.42 -8.68
N PRO A 456 -25.46 -14.08 -7.88
CA PRO A 456 -26.42 -13.38 -7.03
C PRO A 456 -25.69 -12.53 -5.99
N ASN A 457 -26.25 -11.37 -5.63
CA ASN A 457 -25.71 -10.59 -4.51
C ASN A 457 -25.98 -11.32 -3.19
N VAL A 458 -24.92 -11.60 -2.44
CA VAL A 458 -24.95 -12.24 -1.13
C VAL A 458 -24.35 -11.37 -0.01
N SER A 459 -24.18 -10.05 -0.24
CA SER A 459 -23.57 -9.12 0.73
C SER A 459 -24.28 -9.01 2.09
N TRP A 460 -25.49 -9.57 2.22
CA TRP A 460 -26.18 -9.70 3.51
C TRP A 460 -25.51 -10.74 4.43
N ALA A 461 -24.70 -11.65 3.88
CA ALA A 461 -23.93 -12.61 4.66
C ALA A 461 -22.65 -11.99 5.25
N ASP A 462 -22.17 -10.85 4.73
CA ASP A 462 -21.09 -10.07 5.36
C ASP A 462 -21.52 -9.41 6.68
N GLU A 463 -22.83 -9.37 6.97
CA GLU A 463 -23.44 -8.70 8.13
C GLU A 463 -24.01 -9.70 9.17
N THR A 464 -23.68 -11.00 9.08
CA THR A 464 -24.25 -12.04 9.97
C THR A 464 -23.23 -13.11 10.40
N ASP A 465 -23.33 -13.51 11.67
CA ASP A 465 -22.55 -14.61 12.24
C ASP A 465 -23.30 -15.97 12.16
N ASP A 466 -24.53 -16.01 11.63
CA ASP A 466 -25.31 -17.26 11.47
C ASP A 466 -24.77 -18.10 10.30
N ALA A 467 -24.01 -19.14 10.66
CA ALA A 467 -23.47 -20.14 9.74
C ALA A 467 -24.49 -20.72 8.73
N LYS A 468 -25.80 -20.72 9.03
CA LYS A 468 -26.82 -21.21 8.08
C LYS A 468 -27.06 -20.21 6.95
N GLU A 469 -27.05 -18.91 7.25
CA GLU A 469 -27.19 -17.86 6.24
C GLU A 469 -25.87 -17.75 5.44
N VAL A 470 -24.71 -17.90 6.07
CA VAL A 470 -23.41 -18.06 5.39
C VAL A 470 -23.38 -19.26 4.43
N ALA A 471 -23.75 -20.47 4.90
CA ALA A 471 -23.79 -21.66 4.04
C ALA A 471 -24.79 -21.52 2.88
N ARG A 472 -25.89 -20.80 3.10
CA ARG A 472 -26.85 -20.44 2.05
C ARG A 472 -26.24 -19.51 1.00
N ALA A 473 -25.42 -18.53 1.41
CA ALA A 473 -24.69 -17.67 0.47
C ALA A 473 -23.74 -18.49 -0.42
N PHE A 474 -22.97 -19.42 0.16
CA PHE A 474 -22.15 -20.37 -0.60
C PHE A 474 -22.95 -21.21 -1.60
N ALA A 475 -24.09 -21.78 -1.19
CA ALA A 475 -24.95 -22.55 -2.10
C ALA A 475 -25.54 -21.67 -3.23
N MET A 476 -25.84 -20.40 -2.95
CA MET A 476 -26.28 -19.43 -3.95
C MET A 476 -25.19 -19.05 -4.96
N ILE A 477 -23.92 -19.03 -4.55
CA ILE A 477 -22.76 -18.87 -5.46
C ILE A 477 -22.52 -20.15 -6.27
N GLY A 478 -22.52 -21.31 -5.60
CA GLY A 478 -22.15 -22.59 -6.20
C GLY A 478 -23.14 -23.08 -7.25
N ARG A 479 -24.45 -22.80 -7.09
CA ARG A 479 -25.47 -23.24 -8.05
C ARG A 479 -25.24 -22.71 -9.48
N PRO A 480 -25.06 -21.40 -9.74
CA PRO A 480 -24.64 -20.88 -11.04
C PRO A 480 -23.36 -21.52 -11.60
N VAL A 481 -22.35 -21.75 -10.75
CA VAL A 481 -21.09 -22.39 -11.16
C VAL A 481 -21.34 -23.83 -11.63
N ILE A 482 -22.10 -24.62 -10.87
CA ILE A 482 -22.49 -26.00 -11.21
C ILE A 482 -23.22 -26.06 -12.56
N ASP A 483 -24.20 -25.18 -12.76
CA ASP A 483 -24.99 -25.12 -14.00
C ASP A 483 -24.15 -24.64 -15.20
N PHE A 484 -23.24 -23.67 -15.01
CA PHE A 484 -22.31 -23.20 -16.05
C PHE A 484 -21.24 -24.25 -16.42
N MET A 485 -20.76 -24.96 -15.39
CA MET A 485 -19.77 -26.01 -15.57
C MET A 485 -20.38 -27.26 -16.22
N GLY A 486 -21.66 -27.51 -16.01
CA GLY A 486 -22.38 -28.69 -16.49
C GLY A 486 -22.18 -29.90 -15.58
N LEU A 487 -21.96 -29.66 -14.28
CA LEU A 487 -21.64 -30.69 -13.30
C LEU A 487 -22.85 -31.56 -12.96
N GLY A 488 -22.57 -32.81 -12.59
CA GLY A 488 -23.59 -33.76 -12.18
C GLY A 488 -24.27 -33.41 -10.84
N PRO A 489 -25.38 -34.08 -10.52
CA PRO A 489 -26.11 -33.89 -9.26
C PRO A 489 -25.37 -34.44 -8.03
N LYS A 490 -24.18 -35.04 -8.21
CA LYS A 490 -23.32 -35.53 -7.15
C LYS A 490 -21.97 -34.84 -7.25
N SER A 491 -21.39 -34.55 -6.10
CA SER A 491 -20.00 -34.14 -5.97
C SER A 491 -19.02 -35.22 -6.49
N THR A 492 -17.97 -34.80 -7.16
CA THR A 492 -16.85 -35.62 -7.67
C THR A 492 -15.50 -34.95 -7.40
N ALA A 493 -14.42 -35.73 -7.28
CA ALA A 493 -13.06 -35.18 -7.11
C ALA A 493 -12.58 -34.37 -8.34
N GLU A 494 -13.19 -34.60 -9.50
CA GLU A 494 -12.97 -33.78 -10.70
C GLU A 494 -13.48 -32.33 -10.52
N GLU A 495 -14.22 -32.01 -9.45
CA GLU A 495 -14.65 -30.62 -9.20
C GLU A 495 -13.60 -29.77 -8.48
N ASP A 496 -12.53 -30.37 -7.96
CA ASP A 496 -11.60 -29.69 -7.06
C ASP A 496 -10.87 -28.55 -7.76
N TYR A 497 -10.51 -28.71 -9.04
CA TYR A 497 -9.90 -27.62 -9.82
C TYR A 497 -10.88 -26.45 -10.04
N ILE A 498 -12.19 -26.71 -10.09
CA ILE A 498 -13.22 -25.70 -10.31
C ILE A 498 -13.35 -24.86 -9.04
N TRP A 499 -13.48 -25.50 -7.88
CA TRP A 499 -13.64 -24.79 -6.61
C TRP A 499 -12.33 -24.10 -6.19
N LYS A 500 -11.15 -24.66 -6.50
CA LYS A 500 -9.86 -23.94 -6.43
C LYS A 500 -9.85 -22.67 -7.29
N THR A 501 -10.43 -22.72 -8.48
CA THR A 501 -10.51 -21.56 -9.41
C THR A 501 -11.55 -20.53 -8.96
N VAL A 502 -12.54 -20.91 -8.15
CA VAL A 502 -13.55 -20.00 -7.57
C VAL A 502 -13.08 -19.37 -6.26
N MET A 503 -12.45 -20.16 -5.40
CA MET A 503 -11.86 -19.76 -4.11
C MET A 503 -10.42 -19.26 -4.32
N MET A 504 -10.19 -18.28 -5.20
CA MET A 504 -8.82 -17.87 -5.55
C MET A 504 -8.01 -17.36 -4.34
N SER A 505 -8.71 -16.85 -3.32
CA SER A 505 -8.18 -16.36 -2.03
C SER A 505 -7.80 -17.44 -1.02
N PHE A 506 -7.87 -18.73 -1.36
CA PHE A 506 -7.64 -19.85 -0.43
C PHE A 506 -6.21 -19.96 0.13
N GLN A 507 -5.32 -19.04 -0.27
CA GLN A 507 -4.00 -18.85 0.34
C GLN A 507 -4.13 -18.20 1.71
N ASP A 508 -5.08 -17.28 1.89
CA ASP A 508 -5.32 -16.50 3.12
C ASP A 508 -5.92 -17.34 4.27
N VAL A 509 -6.06 -18.65 4.04
CA VAL A 509 -6.51 -19.70 4.97
C VAL A 509 -5.31 -20.47 5.55
N PHE A 510 -4.13 -20.29 4.96
CA PHE A 510 -2.87 -20.92 5.36
C PHE A 510 -1.87 -19.81 5.70
N ASP A 511 -0.92 -20.12 6.57
CA ASP A 511 -0.01 -19.12 7.13
C ASP A 511 0.75 -18.37 6.03
N GLU A 512 0.84 -17.04 6.14
CA GLU A 512 1.36 -16.20 5.05
C GLU A 512 2.85 -16.50 4.74
N ASP A 513 3.59 -17.01 5.73
CA ASP A 513 5.05 -17.28 5.67
C ASP A 513 5.45 -18.63 5.04
N GLU A 514 4.56 -19.64 4.96
CA GLU A 514 4.93 -20.98 4.43
C GLU A 514 4.61 -21.18 2.93
N GLY A 515 3.93 -20.20 2.32
CA GLY A 515 3.43 -20.32 0.95
C GLY A 515 2.31 -21.37 0.82
N ARG A 516 1.84 -21.62 -0.40
CA ARG A 516 0.75 -22.59 -0.60
C ARG A 516 1.24 -24.03 -0.32
N PRO A 517 0.61 -24.78 0.61
CA PRO A 517 0.90 -26.20 0.81
C PRO A 517 0.77 -26.98 -0.50
N ASP A 518 1.64 -27.97 -0.73
CA ASP A 518 1.56 -28.77 -1.95
C ASP A 518 0.20 -29.48 -1.97
N ASP A 519 -0.38 -29.73 -3.15
CA ASP A 519 -1.76 -30.24 -3.28
C ASP A 519 -1.97 -31.64 -2.63
N LYS A 520 -0.89 -32.24 -2.12
CA LYS A 520 -0.79 -33.52 -1.41
C LYS A 520 -0.86 -33.38 0.11
N ASP A 521 -0.55 -32.21 0.64
CA ASP A 521 -0.47 -31.92 2.08
C ASP A 521 -1.84 -31.46 2.62
N ILE A 522 -2.71 -30.99 1.73
CA ILE A 522 -4.10 -30.63 2.01
C ILE A 522 -4.95 -31.89 2.27
N PRO A 523 -5.64 -32.02 3.43
CA PRO A 523 -6.51 -33.16 3.72
C PRO A 523 -7.60 -33.39 2.67
N PRO A 524 -7.84 -34.64 2.21
CA PRO A 524 -8.94 -34.97 1.29
C PRO A 524 -10.33 -34.56 1.79
N GLU A 525 -10.49 -34.45 3.10
CA GLU A 525 -11.68 -33.98 3.82
C GLU A 525 -12.02 -32.55 3.46
N MET A 526 -11.03 -31.68 3.28
CA MET A 526 -11.21 -30.26 2.96
C MET A 526 -11.96 -30.08 1.64
N TRP A 527 -11.52 -30.75 0.58
CA TRP A 527 -12.21 -30.73 -0.71
C TRP A 527 -13.62 -31.36 -0.64
N GLN A 528 -13.83 -32.33 0.25
CA GLN A 528 -15.18 -32.86 0.50
C GLN A 528 -16.09 -31.84 1.20
N VAL A 529 -15.58 -31.04 2.14
CA VAL A 529 -16.32 -29.96 2.79
C VAL A 529 -16.64 -28.84 1.80
N ILE A 530 -15.64 -28.33 1.07
CA ILE A 530 -15.81 -27.24 0.10
C ILE A 530 -16.88 -27.59 -0.94
N ARG A 531 -16.81 -28.80 -1.52
CA ARG A 531 -17.81 -29.26 -2.48
C ARG A 531 -19.21 -29.38 -1.87
N ALA A 532 -19.32 -29.82 -0.61
CA ALA A 532 -20.60 -29.89 0.09
C ALA A 532 -21.17 -28.48 0.32
N LEU A 533 -20.35 -27.55 0.79
CA LEU A 533 -20.70 -26.15 1.07
C LEU A 533 -21.27 -25.45 -0.18
N PHE A 534 -20.56 -25.49 -1.32
CA PHE A 534 -21.05 -24.93 -2.59
C PHE A 534 -22.27 -25.63 -3.18
N ARG A 535 -22.49 -26.91 -2.84
CA ARG A 535 -23.67 -27.66 -3.27
C ARG A 535 -24.88 -27.49 -2.33
N GLY A 536 -24.70 -26.84 -1.18
CA GLY A 536 -25.71 -26.76 -0.11
C GLY A 536 -26.01 -28.12 0.52
N GLU A 537 -25.04 -29.03 0.48
CA GLU A 537 -25.11 -30.37 1.06
C GLU A 537 -24.72 -30.34 2.55
N LYS A 538 -25.18 -31.34 3.33
CA LYS A 538 -24.84 -31.42 4.74
C LYS A 538 -23.37 -31.82 4.92
N ILE A 539 -22.61 -30.98 5.62
CA ILE A 539 -21.24 -31.27 6.04
C ILE A 539 -21.25 -32.40 7.09
N ASP A 540 -20.32 -33.36 6.96
CA ASP A 540 -20.13 -34.42 7.94
C ASP A 540 -19.25 -33.93 9.08
N ALA A 541 -19.71 -34.07 10.33
CA ALA A 541 -19.03 -33.52 11.51
C ALA A 541 -17.57 -33.99 11.62
N LYS A 542 -17.27 -35.27 11.37
CA LYS A 542 -15.90 -35.80 11.49
C LYS A 542 -14.94 -35.23 10.45
N LYS A 543 -15.48 -34.83 9.29
CA LYS A 543 -14.69 -34.15 8.26
C LYS A 543 -14.52 -32.67 8.58
N ALA A 544 -15.49 -32.06 9.27
CA ALA A 544 -15.33 -30.71 9.78
C ALA A 544 -14.26 -30.67 10.89
N ASP A 545 -14.33 -31.59 11.86
CA ASP A 545 -13.35 -31.75 12.94
C ASP A 545 -11.91 -31.89 12.37
N ALA A 546 -11.70 -32.80 11.42
CA ALA A 546 -10.40 -33.04 10.79
C ALA A 546 -9.88 -31.86 9.94
N VAL A 547 -10.76 -30.98 9.46
CA VAL A 547 -10.35 -29.76 8.75
C VAL A 547 -10.03 -28.64 9.74
N LEU A 548 -10.79 -28.50 10.83
CA LEU A 548 -10.46 -27.56 11.91
C LEU A 548 -9.12 -27.91 12.57
N GLU A 549 -8.82 -29.19 12.77
CA GLU A 549 -7.52 -29.67 13.28
C GLU A 549 -6.37 -29.27 12.35
N PHE A 550 -6.56 -29.38 11.03
CA PHE A 550 -5.57 -28.92 10.05
C PHE A 550 -5.43 -27.40 9.98
N LEU A 551 -6.49 -26.64 10.27
CA LEU A 551 -6.48 -25.18 10.31
C LEU A 551 -6.00 -24.61 11.67
N GLY A 552 -5.56 -25.46 12.61
CA GLY A 552 -5.10 -25.04 13.94
C GLY A 552 -6.21 -24.64 14.92
N ASP A 553 -7.48 -24.87 14.58
CA ASP A 553 -8.66 -24.30 15.26
C ASP A 553 -9.54 -25.39 15.95
N SER A 554 -8.96 -26.57 16.19
CA SER A 554 -9.63 -27.68 16.88
C SER A 554 -9.52 -27.57 18.41
N ASP A 555 -10.41 -26.81 19.04
CA ASP A 555 -10.68 -26.78 20.50
C ASP A 555 -9.40 -26.86 21.36
N GLY A 556 -8.39 -26.07 21.00
CA GLY A 556 -7.22 -25.81 21.82
C GLY A 556 -7.59 -24.95 23.01
N GLN A 557 -8.17 -25.56 24.05
CA GLN A 557 -7.80 -25.11 25.38
C GLN A 557 -6.29 -25.33 25.49
N ASP A 558 -5.53 -24.25 25.55
CA ASP A 558 -4.31 -24.28 26.35
C ASP A 558 -4.75 -24.75 27.73
N GLU A 559 -4.52 -26.03 28.03
CA GLU A 559 -4.52 -26.55 29.39
C GLU A 559 -3.33 -25.91 30.09
N TRP A 560 -3.53 -24.65 30.51
CA TRP A 560 -2.81 -24.08 31.62
C TRP A 560 -3.08 -25.00 32.80
N GLU A 561 -2.16 -25.94 33.05
CA GLU A 561 -2.16 -26.74 34.26
C GLU A 561 -2.27 -25.77 35.44
N ASP A 562 -3.41 -25.78 36.13
CA ASP A 562 -3.59 -25.09 37.40
C ASP A 562 -2.56 -25.67 38.38
N VAL A 563 -1.42 -25.00 38.51
CA VAL A 563 -0.38 -25.39 39.47
C VAL A 563 -0.92 -25.10 40.86
N ASP A 564 -1.46 -26.16 41.47
CA ASP A 564 -2.00 -26.20 42.83
C ASP A 564 -1.24 -25.33 43.82
N SER A 565 -1.90 -24.28 44.33
CA SER A 565 -1.42 -23.56 45.50
C SER A 565 -1.87 -24.29 46.77
N GLU A 566 -1.04 -25.19 47.29
CA GLU A 566 -1.25 -25.76 48.63
C GLU A 566 -1.18 -24.66 49.73
N GLY A 567 -2.15 -24.68 50.67
CA GLY A 567 -1.90 -24.31 52.06
C GLY A 567 -2.62 -23.08 52.64
N GLU A 568 -3.71 -23.35 53.39
CA GLU A 568 -4.10 -22.75 54.70
C GLU A 568 -4.24 -21.20 54.82
N THR A 569 -5.22 -20.54 55.46
CA THR A 569 -6.43 -20.82 56.29
C THR A 569 -7.20 -19.47 56.45
N SER A 570 -8.44 -19.29 56.97
CA SER A 570 -9.50 -20.12 57.60
C SER A 570 -10.87 -19.41 57.52
N ASP A 571 -11.96 -20.17 57.64
CA ASP A 571 -13.25 -19.90 58.35
C ASP A 571 -13.89 -18.48 58.35
N ASP A 572 -15.09 -18.30 57.75
CA ASP A 572 -16.39 -18.34 58.47
C ASP A 572 -17.63 -17.87 57.62
N GLU A 573 -18.53 -18.83 57.34
CA GLU A 573 -20.02 -18.76 57.22
C GLU A 573 -20.79 -17.82 56.22
N PRO A 574 -22.08 -18.13 55.90
CA PRO A 574 -22.62 -17.95 54.53
C PRO A 574 -23.78 -16.94 54.37
N GLY A 575 -24.14 -16.63 53.11
CA GLY A 575 -25.32 -15.81 52.80
C GLY A 575 -25.83 -15.88 51.35
N SER A 576 -27.02 -16.47 51.21
CA SER A 576 -28.05 -16.29 50.15
C SER A 576 -27.68 -16.39 48.67
N GLU A 577 -28.30 -17.41 48.07
CA GLU A 577 -28.80 -17.53 46.70
C GLU A 577 -29.40 -16.25 46.08
N ASP A 578 -29.48 -16.29 44.75
CA ASP A 578 -30.22 -15.45 43.78
C ASP A 578 -29.45 -14.29 43.11
N ASP A 579 -28.98 -14.52 41.88
CA ASP A 579 -29.77 -14.09 40.71
C ASP A 579 -29.37 -14.79 39.40
N ASN A 580 -30.34 -15.02 38.51
CA ASN A 580 -30.10 -15.58 37.17
C ASN A 580 -29.58 -14.50 36.20
N SER A 581 -28.38 -14.69 35.64
CA SER A 581 -28.11 -14.34 34.25
C SER A 581 -27.59 -15.58 33.53
N SER A 582 -28.37 -16.08 32.57
CA SER A 582 -27.98 -17.20 31.73
C SER A 582 -26.91 -16.75 30.74
N ASP A 583 -25.64 -17.03 31.05
CA ASP A 583 -24.63 -17.15 30.01
C ASP A 583 -25.00 -18.37 29.15
N SER A 584 -25.55 -18.09 27.96
CA SER A 584 -25.76 -19.10 26.95
C SER A 584 -24.47 -19.29 26.18
N ASP A 585 -23.65 -20.25 26.61
CA ASP A 585 -22.44 -20.68 25.91
C ASP A 585 -22.71 -20.91 24.41
N GLU A 586 -22.11 -20.11 23.53
CA GLU A 586 -22.17 -20.32 22.07
C GLU A 586 -21.25 -21.49 21.64
N LYS A 587 -21.61 -22.71 22.03
CA LYS A 587 -21.05 -23.93 21.44
C LYS A 587 -21.73 -24.25 20.11
N GLY A 588 -21.35 -23.50 19.07
CA GLY A 588 -21.63 -23.86 17.68
C GLY A 588 -21.02 -25.22 17.34
N SER A 589 -21.61 -25.95 16.39
CA SER A 589 -21.03 -27.23 15.96
C SER A 589 -19.76 -27.02 15.15
N ALA A 590 -18.89 -28.04 15.04
CA ALA A 590 -17.70 -27.98 14.20
C ALA A 590 -18.00 -27.61 12.74
N ALA A 591 -19.17 -28.00 12.22
CA ALA A 591 -19.62 -27.55 10.91
C ALA A 591 -19.93 -26.05 10.87
N ASP A 592 -20.54 -25.49 11.92
CA ASP A 592 -20.87 -24.05 12.00
C ASP A 592 -19.59 -23.20 12.12
N LYS A 593 -18.64 -23.61 12.98
CA LYS A 593 -17.30 -22.99 13.08
C LYS A 593 -16.62 -22.96 11.70
N LEU A 594 -16.54 -24.12 11.05
CA LEU A 594 -15.86 -24.28 9.77
C LEU A 594 -16.53 -23.50 8.62
N ILE A 595 -17.86 -23.34 8.64
CA ILE A 595 -18.58 -22.50 7.68
C ILE A 595 -18.15 -21.04 7.82
N ASN A 596 -18.05 -20.53 9.06
CA ASN A 596 -17.63 -19.16 9.33
C ASN A 596 -16.13 -18.95 8.97
N ASN A 597 -15.27 -19.94 9.24
CA ASN A 597 -13.86 -19.90 8.82
C ASN A 597 -13.67 -19.94 7.29
N PHE A 598 -14.57 -20.57 6.52
CA PHE A 598 -14.54 -20.45 5.07
C PHE A 598 -15.14 -19.15 4.55
N TRP A 599 -15.96 -18.44 5.33
CA TRP A 599 -16.54 -17.15 4.93
C TRP A 599 -15.52 -16.01 4.94
N THR A 600 -14.57 -16.01 5.88
CA THR A 600 -13.42 -15.10 5.81
C THR A 600 -12.61 -15.31 4.52
N ALA A 601 -12.56 -16.55 4.03
CA ALA A 601 -11.93 -16.98 2.78
C ALA A 601 -12.84 -16.92 1.54
N GLN A 602 -13.93 -16.15 1.56
CA GLN A 602 -14.98 -16.18 0.54
C GLN A 602 -14.49 -16.01 -0.92
N PRO A 603 -15.25 -16.51 -1.93
CA PRO A 603 -14.92 -16.34 -3.35
C PRO A 603 -14.84 -14.88 -3.79
N ASP A 604 -13.63 -14.31 -3.92
CA ASP A 604 -13.49 -13.00 -4.56
C ASP A 604 -13.59 -13.10 -6.10
N LEU A 605 -14.81 -13.35 -6.56
CA LEU A 605 -15.23 -13.14 -7.95
C LEU A 605 -15.82 -11.72 -8.14
N LYS A 606 -15.67 -10.80 -7.19
CA LYS A 606 -16.19 -9.44 -7.31
C LYS A 606 -15.41 -8.73 -8.41
N GLY A 607 -16.12 -8.04 -9.30
CA GLY A 607 -15.53 -7.51 -10.54
C GLY A 607 -15.13 -8.54 -11.61
N ARG A 608 -15.11 -9.85 -11.30
CA ARG A 608 -14.68 -10.95 -12.18
C ARG A 608 -15.80 -11.90 -12.60
N THR A 609 -15.50 -12.78 -13.56
CA THR A 609 -16.42 -13.82 -14.05
C THR A 609 -15.66 -15.04 -14.55
N LEU A 610 -16.28 -16.22 -14.42
CA LEU A 610 -15.80 -17.45 -15.03
C LEU A 610 -16.12 -17.46 -16.53
N PHE A 611 -15.20 -18.01 -17.32
CA PHE A 611 -15.38 -18.20 -18.75
C PHE A 611 -14.87 -19.57 -19.21
N LYS A 612 -15.35 -19.99 -20.39
CA LYS A 612 -14.84 -21.18 -21.10
C LYS A 612 -14.36 -20.78 -22.48
N THR A 613 -13.20 -21.31 -22.84
CA THR A 613 -12.54 -21.11 -24.14
C THR A 613 -13.11 -22.03 -25.23
N ALA A 614 -12.57 -21.99 -26.46
CA ALA A 614 -13.04 -22.86 -27.55
C ALA A 614 -12.52 -24.30 -27.41
N ASN A 615 -11.30 -24.49 -26.88
CA ASN A 615 -10.75 -25.80 -26.55
C ASN A 615 -11.13 -26.29 -25.14
N GLY A 616 -12.11 -25.64 -24.49
CA GLY A 616 -12.74 -26.14 -23.26
C GLY A 616 -12.07 -25.76 -21.94
N ARG A 617 -10.91 -25.08 -21.94
CA ARG A 617 -10.24 -24.58 -20.73
C ARG A 617 -11.17 -23.65 -19.93
N LEU A 618 -11.16 -23.80 -18.61
CA LEU A 618 -11.75 -22.86 -17.65
C LEU A 618 -10.81 -21.66 -17.42
N GLY A 619 -11.38 -20.50 -17.13
CA GLY A 619 -10.63 -19.34 -16.66
C GLY A 619 -11.49 -18.31 -15.93
N VAL A 620 -10.82 -17.36 -15.28
CA VAL A 620 -11.40 -16.20 -14.57
C VAL A 620 -10.81 -14.93 -15.19
N ALA A 621 -11.66 -13.97 -15.53
CA ALA A 621 -11.25 -12.66 -16.05
C ALA A 621 -12.20 -11.56 -15.56
N ARG A 622 -11.89 -10.27 -15.80
CA ARG A 622 -12.81 -9.16 -15.50
C ARG A 622 -14.17 -9.34 -16.17
N THR A 623 -15.24 -8.88 -15.51
CA THR A 623 -16.64 -8.86 -16.02
C THR A 623 -16.84 -8.12 -17.36
N SER A 624 -15.85 -7.37 -17.84
CA SER A 624 -15.83 -6.65 -19.12
C SER A 624 -15.70 -7.56 -20.35
N VAL A 625 -15.26 -8.81 -20.16
CA VAL A 625 -15.06 -9.79 -21.25
C VAL A 625 -16.38 -10.25 -21.87
N LYS A 626 -16.31 -10.68 -23.12
CA LYS A 626 -17.42 -11.09 -23.99
C LYS A 626 -17.01 -12.28 -24.84
N LYS A 627 -18.02 -13.03 -25.32
CA LYS A 627 -17.82 -14.08 -26.30
C LYS A 627 -17.14 -13.51 -27.55
N GLY A 628 -16.05 -14.12 -27.99
CA GLY A 628 -15.22 -13.66 -29.11
C GLY A 628 -13.97 -12.89 -28.69
N ASP A 629 -13.79 -12.57 -27.41
CA ASP A 629 -12.53 -12.05 -26.90
C ASP A 629 -11.45 -13.15 -26.87
N ILE A 630 -10.19 -12.74 -26.89
CA ILE A 630 -9.05 -13.61 -27.13
C ILE A 630 -8.18 -13.68 -25.88
N VAL A 631 -7.89 -14.89 -25.40
CA VAL A 631 -6.88 -15.15 -24.37
C VAL A 631 -5.52 -15.19 -25.05
N THR A 632 -4.56 -14.45 -24.50
CA THR A 632 -3.21 -14.31 -25.05
C THR A 632 -2.16 -14.44 -23.95
N ILE A 633 -0.96 -14.88 -24.32
CA ILE A 633 0.24 -14.72 -23.49
C ILE A 633 1.12 -13.72 -24.23
N ILE A 634 1.45 -12.60 -23.57
CA ILE A 634 2.34 -11.58 -24.09
C ILE A 634 3.72 -11.77 -23.45
N TRP A 635 4.80 -11.63 -24.22
CA TRP A 635 6.14 -11.80 -23.68
C TRP A 635 6.44 -10.72 -22.63
N SER A 636 7.16 -11.11 -21.57
CA SER A 636 7.43 -10.31 -20.37
C SER A 636 6.19 -9.92 -19.54
N VAL A 637 5.01 -10.48 -19.81
CA VAL A 637 3.85 -10.37 -18.91
C VAL A 637 3.69 -11.70 -18.14
N PRO A 638 3.65 -11.70 -16.80
CA PRO A 638 3.65 -12.92 -15.99
C PRO A 638 2.31 -13.66 -16.03
N ALA A 639 1.23 -12.98 -16.41
CA ALA A 639 -0.13 -13.53 -16.49
C ALA A 639 -0.62 -13.60 -17.94
N PRO A 640 -1.52 -14.56 -18.28
CA PRO A 640 -2.35 -14.45 -19.47
C PRO A 640 -3.19 -13.16 -19.43
N ILE A 641 -3.42 -12.55 -20.59
CA ILE A 641 -4.27 -11.37 -20.72
C ILE A 641 -5.37 -11.56 -21.75
N VAL A 642 -6.52 -10.92 -21.52
CA VAL A 642 -7.65 -10.93 -22.44
C VAL A 642 -7.64 -9.66 -23.28
N VAL A 643 -7.73 -9.84 -24.60
CA VAL A 643 -7.77 -8.74 -25.57
C VAL A 643 -8.99 -8.85 -26.47
N ARG A 644 -9.46 -7.69 -26.97
CA ARG A 644 -10.54 -7.59 -27.96
C ARG A 644 -10.03 -6.91 -29.22
N VAL A 645 -10.34 -7.49 -30.38
CA VAL A 645 -9.97 -6.93 -31.68
C VAL A 645 -10.63 -5.57 -31.88
N HIS A 646 -9.83 -4.58 -32.29
CA HIS A 646 -10.24 -3.20 -32.55
C HIS A 646 -9.56 -2.71 -33.85
N GLY A 647 -10.22 -2.95 -34.98
CA GLY A 647 -9.61 -2.71 -36.30
C GLY A 647 -8.47 -3.69 -36.57
N SER A 648 -7.27 -3.18 -36.84
CA SER A 648 -6.03 -3.97 -36.94
C SER A 648 -5.27 -4.08 -35.61
N GLN A 649 -5.81 -3.53 -34.53
CA GLN A 649 -5.17 -3.40 -33.22
C GLN A 649 -6.00 -4.12 -32.15
N TYR A 650 -5.55 -4.08 -30.90
CA TYR A 650 -6.15 -4.81 -29.80
C TYR A 650 -6.40 -3.89 -28.60
N ARG A 651 -7.58 -4.01 -27.98
CA ARG A 651 -7.89 -3.38 -26.69
C ARG A 651 -7.62 -4.39 -25.56
N PHE A 652 -6.81 -4.01 -24.57
CA PHE A 652 -6.65 -4.73 -23.32
C PHE A 652 -7.95 -4.70 -22.51
N LEU A 653 -8.37 -5.84 -21.96
CA LEU A 653 -9.57 -5.96 -21.12
C LEU A 653 -9.26 -6.33 -19.67
N GLY A 654 -8.02 -6.72 -19.41
CA GLY A 654 -7.52 -7.21 -18.14
C GLY A 654 -6.70 -8.49 -18.28
N ASP A 655 -6.19 -8.95 -17.16
CA ASP A 655 -5.58 -10.25 -16.97
C ASP A 655 -6.63 -11.40 -16.96
N ALA A 656 -6.14 -12.63 -16.97
CA ALA A 656 -6.93 -13.81 -16.71
C ALA A 656 -6.13 -14.92 -16.03
N TYR A 657 -6.75 -15.57 -15.04
CA TYR A 657 -6.35 -16.92 -14.66
C TYR A 657 -6.93 -17.89 -15.69
N VAL A 658 -6.11 -18.79 -16.23
CA VAL A 658 -6.56 -19.81 -17.17
C VAL A 658 -5.90 -21.14 -16.84
N GLU A 659 -6.72 -22.18 -16.77
CA GLU A 659 -6.33 -23.52 -16.40
C GLU A 659 -5.21 -24.07 -17.29
N GLY A 660 -4.14 -24.57 -16.66
CA GLY A 660 -3.05 -25.30 -17.32
C GLY A 660 -2.15 -24.46 -18.23
N ILE A 661 -2.08 -23.15 -18.05
CA ILE A 661 -1.15 -22.26 -18.79
C ILE A 661 -0.37 -21.25 -17.93
N MET A 662 -0.64 -21.19 -16.61
CA MET A 662 -0.15 -20.12 -15.73
C MET A 662 1.36 -20.17 -15.47
N LYS A 663 2.02 -21.33 -15.65
CA LYS A 663 3.44 -21.57 -15.34
C LYS A 663 4.28 -21.83 -16.61
N GLY A 664 3.81 -21.35 -17.76
CA GLY A 664 4.46 -21.49 -19.07
C GLY A 664 4.14 -22.79 -19.81
N GLU A 665 3.25 -23.63 -19.29
CA GLU A 665 2.97 -24.97 -19.82
C GLU A 665 2.49 -24.92 -21.28
N PHE A 666 1.76 -23.86 -21.65
CA PHE A 666 1.28 -23.64 -23.02
C PHE A 666 2.41 -23.51 -24.04
N LEU A 667 3.57 -22.95 -23.66
CA LEU A 667 4.68 -22.72 -24.60
C LEU A 667 5.36 -24.02 -25.03
N ASN A 668 5.20 -25.10 -24.27
CA ASN A 668 5.61 -26.45 -24.69
C ASN A 668 4.90 -26.93 -25.96
N THR A 669 3.72 -26.37 -26.27
CA THR A 669 2.99 -26.67 -27.52
C THR A 669 3.61 -26.01 -28.76
N LYS A 670 4.59 -25.11 -28.58
CA LYS A 670 5.22 -24.29 -29.62
C LYS A 670 4.19 -23.48 -30.43
N PRO A 671 3.41 -22.61 -29.76
CA PRO A 671 2.39 -21.80 -30.43
C PRO A 671 3.03 -20.82 -31.42
N GLU A 672 2.25 -20.38 -32.40
CA GLU A 672 2.68 -19.35 -33.35
C GLU A 672 2.89 -18.00 -32.64
N GLU A 673 4.01 -17.35 -32.95
CA GLU A 673 4.34 -16.04 -32.42
C GLU A 673 3.66 -14.94 -33.26
N VAL A 674 2.99 -14.01 -32.58
CA VAL A 674 2.16 -12.96 -33.16
C VAL A 674 2.58 -11.61 -32.56
N ALA A 675 2.63 -10.59 -33.41
CA ALA A 675 2.80 -9.20 -32.95
C ALA A 675 1.43 -8.58 -32.59
N PHE A 676 1.31 -8.09 -31.37
CA PHE A 676 0.14 -7.38 -30.86
C PHE A 676 0.42 -5.89 -30.79
N GLU A 677 -0.46 -5.08 -31.37
CA GLU A 677 -0.52 -3.63 -31.13
C GLU A 677 -1.65 -3.35 -30.12
N LEU A 678 -1.30 -3.05 -28.87
CA LEU A 678 -2.26 -2.70 -27.82
C LEU A 678 -2.49 -1.18 -27.79
N VAL A 679 -3.76 -0.76 -27.75
CA VAL A 679 -4.24 0.65 -27.79
C VAL A 679 -5.39 0.93 -26.85
#